data_AF-A0A819FVB7-F1
#
_entry.id   AF-A0A819FVB7-F1
#
_cell.length_a   1.000
_cell.length_b   1.000
_cell.length_c   1.000
_cell.angle_alpha   90.00
_cell.angle_beta   90.00
_cell.angle_gamma   90.00
#
_symmetry.space_group_name_H-M   'P 1'
#
loop_
_entity.id
_entity.type
_entity.pdbx_description
1 polymer ?
#
loop_
_entity_poly.entity_id
_entity_poly.type
_entity_poly.pdbx_seq_one_letter_code
_entity_poly.pdbx_strand_id
1 'polypeptide(L)'
;MEFLKNWLVDNSDQYNNILKLIGQSKDMWQYSAKIFFYIERKLKLPSIIENNHGRIPAIEDLAPLDQFLQETNDSTRKIERLIVNRLHMKLVLGASELETIEQVLTNDFEQLEKNIRLVQEEQSHSNLELICLISWLKYYAQLYAFALNHDSHNEIMLRLDRFFASDETSFCATLRLFIIKQLCQMFKVNLQGLRAIFINRNLVWIRSLISQSSNPDGMQHSLILPTPLFECRTEFDDVHGILINNGKIDQWKQLIVRCSGNQKLVYSFLIWFIHQYSHFYTVNALPDKRLIQVIEHDLSQELNECFTPIGYKFLISLCTNFNDDSYFQLQSTMNEDAVHRRLVALDIIALLISYKALGRNTYLGNLLFDSNLKIAENYTEYVQTKICLPAFLPNDPFITQMIDVRTQITARLPRISPRKRFIYQCSHDCPWIFYFENCGDPNDRRKCPMCNKDIGAAQDGVLIERDPPQLKISVDDGFQFIAKYIEAYNQKVCFGYHDRTSAEQSNTGEKPDHLQHSISYRFIHMFIHAMLLFLNELGYLPDFDLPKREHFQEHFEKDYALLAQQLNDAEECYLWLFKLFNHLINEEFIREGLLDNREKVVHLETFLEKQLIFPHLNSVTEEIRQYKLAYMDFLRQFNEKFSLERYVDEFQENDQQFPLLHYFNVTNIHTANPMNEFSSKLAILPYGTQTYPLTIFLLEKIDIYANIQHLYPIVAFTNHLIQKFDYRIKRNDALGKTISNYLNQGSDSEITLDLYEQFVDAWYKITMKEVQYRCQTAKLEHNIPQYEFAKNTKFAAVLLNTSKDESSILLAACLTTLGKLQNEIVNFFHHKIIGNEGSSRRQRAIPIQSIRAEHVLKLTPNDISLKLITDGFTINYEYGMGKDIIYDYEEIELTLCNMVSRLPLINTEKLNYFNYQFELYGENSSLINDVRARVKQELLTDDERTKLQGYISEMSNEGILHYLGSLDYVFTYLATITAEFGEDPPSIQAFVQNCISSTAYLNENILRRQPFAGVSLKYVIDLYELLEERAFDQVLRPYVKQELCEETFSLQERIRLMDEFVDSTSNNKQIAACFRNLNCWIAILKRIMVRVLSNVSVHLDVPLNLYLGRQDLWTSDITVDNIQTITVSDDILLQHTFIILKGLEARRDRLLSGTSQVDIDRNKTSANELQTSQGQINQAKTWHVTDNRSGNTPKVIGTGKGSGKKLR
;
A
#
# COMPACT_ATOMS: atom_id res chain seq x y z
N MET A 1 -30.51 11.44 5.20
CA MET A 1 -29.06 11.19 5.11
C MET A 1 -28.64 10.94 3.66
N GLU A 2 -28.91 9.77 3.09
CA GLU A 2 -28.58 9.43 1.68
C GLU A 2 -29.25 10.37 0.65
N PHE A 3 -30.50 10.78 0.93
CA PHE A 3 -31.23 11.81 0.17
C PHE A 3 -30.44 13.13 0.07
N LEU A 4 -29.86 13.60 1.17
CA LEU A 4 -29.16 14.87 1.24
C LEU A 4 -27.83 14.80 0.48
N LYS A 5 -27.16 13.65 0.53
CA LYS A 5 -25.91 13.36 -0.20
C LYS A 5 -26.11 13.32 -1.71
N ASN A 6 -27.18 12.69 -2.21
CA ASN A 6 -27.51 12.65 -3.63
C ASN A 6 -28.08 13.99 -4.12
N TRP A 7 -28.94 14.61 -3.31
CA TRP A 7 -29.54 15.91 -3.61
C TRP A 7 -28.48 17.02 -3.73
N LEU A 8 -27.45 17.05 -2.87
CA LEU A 8 -26.36 18.04 -2.95
C LEU A 8 -25.55 17.95 -4.26
N VAL A 9 -25.34 16.72 -4.76
CA VAL A 9 -24.61 16.51 -6.02
C VAL A 9 -25.43 17.04 -7.21
N ASP A 10 -26.73 16.75 -7.22
CA ASP A 10 -27.63 17.12 -8.31
C ASP A 10 -28.10 18.59 -8.24
N ASN A 11 -27.93 19.27 -7.11
CA ASN A 11 -28.41 20.63 -6.86
C ASN A 11 -27.31 21.59 -6.39
N SER A 12 -26.08 21.39 -6.87
CA SER A 12 -24.94 22.26 -6.54
C SER A 12 -25.18 23.76 -6.85
N ASP A 13 -26.10 24.06 -7.77
CA ASP A 13 -26.53 25.42 -8.11
C ASP A 13 -27.59 26.02 -7.16
N GLN A 14 -28.22 25.21 -6.31
CA GLN A 14 -29.25 25.65 -5.35
C GLN A 14 -28.69 25.93 -3.96
N TYR A 15 -27.59 26.70 -3.90
CA TYR A 15 -26.89 27.06 -2.67
C TYR A 15 -27.82 27.60 -1.55
N ASN A 16 -28.83 28.41 -1.88
CA ASN A 16 -29.80 28.94 -0.91
C ASN A 16 -30.63 27.84 -0.19
N ASN A 17 -30.90 26.72 -0.86
CA ASN A 17 -31.59 25.59 -0.27
C ASN A 17 -30.67 24.79 0.68
N ILE A 18 -29.36 24.78 0.40
CA ILE A 18 -28.34 24.21 1.30
C ILE A 18 -28.28 25.02 2.59
N LEU A 19 -28.29 26.36 2.52
CA LEU A 19 -28.34 27.21 3.70
C LEU A 19 -29.56 26.93 4.57
N LYS A 20 -30.77 26.90 3.97
CA LYS A 20 -32.02 26.58 4.69
C LYS A 20 -31.95 25.23 5.42
N LEU A 21 -31.29 24.25 4.81
CA LEU A 21 -31.14 22.91 5.35
C LEU A 21 -30.17 22.89 6.55
N ILE A 22 -29.07 23.63 6.50
CA ILE A 22 -28.16 23.81 7.64
C ILE A 22 -28.91 24.43 8.82
N GLY A 23 -29.74 25.45 8.57
CA GLY A 23 -30.46 26.16 9.64
C GLY A 23 -31.58 25.37 10.32
N GLN A 24 -31.99 24.23 9.77
CA GLN A 24 -33.09 23.42 10.31
C GLN A 24 -32.64 22.28 11.26
N SER A 25 -31.35 21.95 11.34
CA SER A 25 -30.88 20.76 12.08
C SER A 25 -29.61 21.01 12.88
N LYS A 26 -29.62 20.59 14.16
CA LYS A 26 -28.46 20.70 15.08
C LYS A 26 -27.33 19.68 14.78
N ASP A 27 -27.65 18.58 14.08
CA ASP A 27 -26.77 17.42 13.91
C ASP A 27 -26.02 17.37 12.57
N MET A 28 -26.15 18.39 11.72
CA MET A 28 -25.48 18.43 10.40
C MET A 28 -23.96 18.70 10.47
N TRP A 29 -23.41 18.82 11.69
CA TRP A 29 -22.00 19.11 11.92
C TRP A 29 -21.06 18.12 11.23
N GLN A 30 -21.36 16.82 11.28
CA GLN A 30 -20.53 15.76 10.69
C GLN A 30 -20.34 15.94 9.17
N TYR A 31 -21.36 16.47 8.48
CA TYR A 31 -21.32 16.74 7.03
C TYR A 31 -20.84 18.13 6.66
N SER A 32 -20.47 18.95 7.65
CA SER A 32 -20.27 20.37 7.40
C SER A 32 -19.06 20.65 6.50
N ALA A 33 -18.05 19.78 6.46
CA ALA A 33 -16.94 19.86 5.50
C ALA A 33 -17.41 19.87 4.04
N LYS A 34 -18.20 18.85 3.66
CA LYS A 34 -18.76 18.70 2.32
C LYS A 34 -19.73 19.83 1.99
N ILE A 35 -20.55 20.25 2.96
CA ILE A 35 -21.46 21.38 2.80
C ILE A 35 -20.69 22.67 2.53
N PHE A 36 -19.68 22.98 3.36
CA PHE A 36 -18.83 24.16 3.17
C PHE A 36 -18.07 24.09 1.86
N PHE A 37 -17.59 22.92 1.43
CA PHE A 37 -16.98 22.77 0.12
C PHE A 37 -17.91 23.19 -1.03
N TYR A 38 -19.20 22.83 -0.99
CA TYR A 38 -20.15 23.29 -2.00
C TYR A 38 -20.38 24.80 -1.97
N ILE A 39 -20.51 25.37 -0.77
CA ILE A 39 -20.63 26.82 -0.57
C ILE A 39 -19.39 27.55 -1.11
N GLU A 40 -18.20 27.08 -0.74
CA GLU A 40 -16.90 27.58 -1.21
C GLU A 40 -16.78 27.51 -2.73
N ARG A 41 -17.14 26.37 -3.34
CA ARG A 41 -17.03 26.19 -4.78
C ARG A 41 -17.93 27.17 -5.55
N LYS A 42 -19.12 27.45 -5.03
CA LYS A 42 -20.06 28.41 -5.65
C LYS A 42 -19.58 29.85 -5.48
N LEU A 43 -19.19 30.22 -4.26
CA LEU A 43 -18.88 31.60 -3.89
C LEU A 43 -17.40 31.99 -4.11
N LYS A 44 -16.51 31.02 -4.30
CA LYS A 44 -15.04 31.18 -4.44
C LYS A 44 -14.40 32.00 -3.31
N LEU A 45 -14.91 31.88 -2.08
CA LEU A 45 -14.52 32.68 -0.92
C LEU A 45 -13.00 32.68 -0.63
N PRO A 46 -12.25 31.55 -0.64
CA PRO A 46 -10.81 31.59 -0.40
C PRO A 46 -10.06 32.48 -1.38
N SER A 47 -10.38 32.37 -2.69
CA SER A 47 -9.76 33.21 -3.72
C SER A 47 -10.15 34.68 -3.59
N ILE A 48 -11.37 34.99 -3.14
CA ILE A 48 -11.78 36.38 -2.86
C ILE A 48 -10.95 36.95 -1.71
N ILE A 49 -10.78 36.17 -0.63
CA ILE A 49 -10.03 36.58 0.57
C ILE A 49 -8.56 36.81 0.24
N GLU A 50 -7.94 35.92 -0.53
CA GLU A 50 -6.54 36.04 -0.93
C GLU A 50 -6.32 37.26 -1.85
N ASN A 51 -7.14 37.42 -2.90
CA ASN A 51 -6.96 38.50 -3.88
C ASN A 51 -7.39 39.89 -3.38
N ASN A 52 -8.28 39.96 -2.38
CA ASN A 52 -8.79 41.24 -1.85
C ASN A 52 -8.41 41.45 -0.37
N HIS A 53 -7.44 40.68 0.13
CA HIS A 53 -6.93 40.76 1.49
C HIS A 53 -8.04 40.77 2.57
N GLY A 54 -8.96 39.81 2.47
CA GLY A 54 -10.09 39.65 3.40
C GLY A 54 -11.29 40.57 3.17
N ARG A 55 -11.24 41.49 2.20
CA ARG A 55 -12.39 42.37 1.87
C ARG A 55 -13.36 41.72 0.89
N ILE A 56 -14.63 42.05 1.05
CA ILE A 56 -15.69 41.55 0.18
C ILE A 56 -15.99 42.57 -0.93
N PRO A 57 -15.78 42.23 -2.22
CA PRO A 57 -16.29 43.03 -3.32
C PRO A 57 -17.82 42.98 -3.36
N ALA A 58 -18.47 44.04 -3.83
CA ALA A 58 -19.93 44.08 -3.98
C ALA A 58 -20.42 43.07 -5.02
N ILE A 59 -20.70 41.84 -4.59
CA ILE A 59 -21.18 40.71 -5.40
C ILE A 59 -22.57 40.31 -4.89
N GLU A 60 -23.57 40.33 -5.76
CA GLU A 60 -24.97 40.01 -5.42
C GLU A 60 -25.15 38.58 -4.87
N ASP A 61 -24.32 37.62 -5.31
CA ASP A 61 -24.36 36.21 -4.89
C ASP A 61 -24.00 35.99 -3.41
N LEU A 62 -23.42 36.97 -2.71
CA LEU A 62 -23.00 36.86 -1.30
C LEU A 62 -24.08 37.29 -0.30
N ALA A 63 -25.07 38.07 -0.73
CA ALA A 63 -26.15 38.57 0.14
C ALA A 63 -26.97 37.47 0.83
N PRO A 64 -27.31 36.34 0.19
CA PRO A 64 -28.05 35.25 0.84
C PRO A 64 -27.26 34.58 1.99
N LEU A 65 -25.93 34.51 1.89
CA LEU A 65 -25.09 33.96 2.97
C LEU A 65 -25.13 34.86 4.20
N ASP A 66 -24.98 36.16 3.99
CA ASP A 66 -24.94 37.14 5.07
C ASP A 66 -26.28 37.18 5.81
N GLN A 67 -27.39 37.17 5.07
CA GLN A 67 -28.73 37.05 5.65
C GLN A 67 -28.89 35.75 6.46
N PHE A 68 -28.43 34.61 5.93
CA PHE A 68 -28.51 33.34 6.65
C PHE A 68 -27.71 33.35 7.96
N LEU A 69 -26.51 33.94 7.97
CA LEU A 69 -25.69 34.07 9.17
C LEU A 69 -26.39 34.94 10.23
N GLN A 70 -27.06 36.01 9.81
CA GLN A 70 -27.85 36.85 10.72
C GLN A 70 -29.04 36.10 11.33
N GLU A 71 -29.70 35.22 10.56
CA GLU A 71 -30.91 34.51 10.99
C GLU A 71 -30.63 33.23 11.82
N THR A 72 -29.48 32.58 11.62
CA THR A 72 -29.26 31.18 12.06
C THR A 72 -28.22 31.03 13.17
N ASN A 73 -27.37 32.04 13.40
CA ASN A 73 -26.31 31.92 14.39
C ASN A 73 -26.86 31.76 15.81
N ASP A 74 -26.39 30.73 16.48
CA ASP A 74 -26.61 30.55 17.92
C ASP A 74 -25.70 31.48 18.74
N SER A 75 -25.89 31.48 20.06
CA SER A 75 -25.07 32.28 20.99
C SER A 75 -23.58 31.93 20.94
N THR A 76 -23.22 30.75 20.42
CA THR A 76 -21.83 30.31 20.25
C THR A 76 -21.23 30.71 18.91
N ARG A 77 -22.04 31.26 17.99
CA ARG A 77 -21.65 31.59 16.60
C ARG A 77 -21.00 30.40 15.89
N LYS A 78 -21.51 29.20 16.15
CA LYS A 78 -20.95 27.92 15.67
C LYS A 78 -20.64 27.91 14.17
N ILE A 79 -21.58 28.38 13.35
CA ILE A 79 -21.46 28.37 11.88
C ILE A 79 -20.36 29.33 11.42
N GLU A 80 -20.24 30.50 12.03
CA GLU A 80 -19.18 31.46 11.68
C GLU A 80 -17.80 30.90 11.99
N ARG A 81 -17.62 30.35 13.21
CA ARG A 81 -16.33 29.76 13.64
C ARG A 81 -15.89 28.62 12.71
N LEU A 82 -16.85 27.80 12.29
CA LEU A 82 -16.66 26.77 11.29
C LEU A 82 -16.14 27.30 9.95
N ILE A 83 -16.82 28.32 9.41
CA ILE A 83 -16.44 28.92 8.13
C ILE A 83 -15.06 29.57 8.27
N VAL A 84 -14.78 30.27 9.37
CA VAL A 84 -13.45 30.88 9.62
C VAL A 84 -12.35 29.83 9.63
N ASN A 85 -12.53 28.74 10.39
CA ASN A 85 -11.55 27.66 10.50
C ASN A 85 -11.33 26.96 9.14
N ARG A 86 -12.41 26.75 8.39
CA ARG A 86 -12.38 26.16 7.06
C ARG A 86 -11.62 27.03 6.06
N LEU A 87 -11.91 28.33 6.00
CA LEU A 87 -11.23 29.28 5.13
C LEU A 87 -9.74 29.42 5.51
N HIS A 88 -9.46 29.53 6.81
CA HIS A 88 -8.10 29.58 7.34
C HIS A 88 -7.27 28.35 6.91
N MET A 89 -7.83 27.14 7.06
CA MET A 89 -7.19 25.90 6.59
C MET A 89 -6.82 25.98 5.10
N LYS A 90 -7.74 26.44 4.25
CA LYS A 90 -7.50 26.54 2.80
C LYS A 90 -6.40 27.53 2.44
N LEU A 91 -6.35 28.68 3.12
CA LEU A 91 -5.31 29.68 2.91
C LEU A 91 -3.93 29.17 3.34
N VAL A 92 -3.84 28.48 4.49
CA VAL A 92 -2.56 27.98 5.03
C VAL A 92 -1.99 26.82 4.20
N LEU A 93 -2.82 25.89 3.70
CA LEU A 93 -2.35 24.75 2.91
C LEU A 93 -1.65 25.14 1.59
N GLY A 94 -1.81 26.38 1.12
CA GLY A 94 -1.14 26.93 -0.06
C GLY A 94 0.24 27.55 0.20
N ALA A 95 0.65 27.73 1.46
CA ALA A 95 1.87 28.46 1.83
C ALA A 95 2.83 27.58 2.64
N SER A 96 3.78 26.91 1.95
CA SER A 96 4.76 26.00 2.57
C SER A 96 6.21 26.47 2.46
N GLU A 97 6.54 27.31 1.48
CA GLU A 97 7.92 27.77 1.25
C GLU A 97 8.19 29.10 1.96
N LEU A 98 9.26 29.16 2.75
CA LEU A 98 9.63 30.36 3.52
C LEU A 98 9.77 31.61 2.63
N GLU A 99 10.35 31.49 1.43
CA GLU A 99 10.49 32.60 0.49
C GLU A 99 9.13 33.16 0.05
N THR A 100 8.18 32.28 -0.27
CA THR A 100 6.80 32.65 -0.64
C THR A 100 6.09 33.32 0.54
N ILE A 101 6.29 32.80 1.76
CA ILE A 101 5.74 33.38 2.99
C ILE A 101 6.30 34.79 3.24
N GLU A 102 7.61 34.97 3.11
CA GLU A 102 8.26 36.28 3.28
C GLU A 102 7.78 37.30 2.24
N GLN A 103 7.54 36.87 1.00
CA GLN A 103 6.96 37.73 -0.04
C GLN A 103 5.55 38.20 0.32
N VAL A 104 4.68 37.29 0.79
CA VAL A 104 3.32 37.65 1.23
C VAL A 104 3.37 38.63 2.41
N LEU A 105 4.17 38.33 3.44
CA LEU A 105 4.34 39.23 4.58
C LEU A 105 4.84 40.63 4.16
N THR A 106 5.72 40.70 3.15
CA THR A 106 6.27 41.97 2.68
C THR A 106 5.25 42.76 1.87
N ASN A 107 4.56 42.12 0.93
CA ASN A 107 3.62 42.78 0.02
C ASN A 107 2.35 43.25 0.72
N ASP A 108 1.89 42.51 1.73
CA ASP A 108 0.57 42.71 2.34
C ASP A 108 0.61 43.47 3.68
N PHE A 109 1.78 43.92 4.13
CA PHE A 109 1.95 44.58 5.43
C PHE A 109 1.06 45.82 5.63
N GLU A 110 0.95 46.69 4.62
CA GLU A 110 0.09 47.88 4.73
C GLU A 110 -1.39 47.51 4.89
N GLN A 111 -1.77 46.35 4.37
CA GLN A 111 -3.14 45.87 4.43
C GLN A 111 -3.46 45.23 5.77
N LEU A 112 -2.47 44.62 6.44
CA LEU A 112 -2.56 44.21 7.84
C LEU A 112 -2.96 45.40 8.73
N GLU A 113 -2.24 46.52 8.63
CA GLU A 113 -2.51 47.71 9.45
C GLU A 113 -3.94 48.24 9.23
N LYS A 114 -4.40 48.28 7.97
CA LYS A 114 -5.75 48.72 7.62
C LYS A 114 -6.83 47.78 8.15
N ASN A 115 -6.63 46.47 8.00
CA ASN A 115 -7.62 45.47 8.39
C ASN A 115 -7.77 45.38 9.92
N ILE A 116 -6.69 45.55 10.69
CA ILE A 116 -6.76 45.61 12.16
C ILE A 116 -7.62 46.79 12.64
N ARG A 117 -7.44 47.98 12.05
CA ARG A 117 -8.27 49.16 12.38
C ARG A 117 -9.73 48.96 12.00
N LEU A 118 -10.00 48.36 10.85
CA LEU A 118 -11.37 48.08 10.39
C LEU A 118 -12.13 47.14 11.34
N VAL A 119 -11.47 46.13 11.89
CA VAL A 119 -12.09 45.22 12.87
C VAL A 119 -12.40 45.94 14.19
N GLN A 120 -11.60 46.95 14.57
CA GLN A 120 -11.77 47.70 15.82
C GLN A 120 -12.83 48.78 15.78
N GLU A 121 -13.07 49.38 14.61
CA GLU A 121 -13.99 50.52 14.48
C GLU A 121 -15.47 50.13 14.68
N GLU A 122 -15.79 48.85 14.93
CA GLU A 122 -17.08 48.24 15.36
C GLU A 122 -18.36 48.68 14.60
N GLN A 123 -18.27 49.52 13.57
CA GLN A 123 -19.44 50.08 12.89
C GLN A 123 -19.79 49.30 11.62
N SER A 124 -20.83 48.47 11.74
CA SER A 124 -21.69 47.99 10.63
C SER A 124 -21.07 47.05 9.58
N HIS A 125 -20.13 46.19 9.96
CA HIS A 125 -19.73 45.11 9.06
C HIS A 125 -20.80 44.04 9.00
N SER A 126 -21.05 43.54 7.79
CA SER A 126 -21.82 42.31 7.59
C SER A 126 -21.12 41.14 8.33
N ASN A 127 -21.88 40.14 8.81
CA ASN A 127 -21.28 38.98 9.48
C ASN A 127 -20.26 38.27 8.56
N LEU A 128 -20.56 38.21 7.26
CA LEU A 128 -19.68 37.64 6.25
C LEU A 128 -18.38 38.46 6.09
N GLU A 129 -18.46 39.80 6.08
CA GLU A 129 -17.28 40.66 5.98
C GLU A 129 -16.35 40.48 7.18
N LEU A 130 -16.92 40.38 8.38
CA LEU A 130 -16.16 40.07 9.58
C LEU A 130 -15.47 38.69 9.48
N ILE A 131 -16.16 37.66 9.01
CA ILE A 131 -15.59 36.31 8.79
C ILE A 131 -14.40 36.38 7.84
N CYS A 132 -14.54 37.05 6.69
CA CYS A 132 -13.48 37.16 5.70
C CYS A 132 -12.26 37.92 6.23
N LEU A 133 -12.46 39.03 6.95
CA LEU A 133 -11.39 39.79 7.59
C LEU A 133 -10.66 38.95 8.65
N ILE A 134 -11.39 38.27 9.53
CA ILE A 134 -10.82 37.42 10.57
C ILE A 134 -10.02 36.26 9.95
N SER A 135 -10.57 35.57 8.94
CA SER A 135 -9.87 34.47 8.26
C SER A 135 -8.53 34.93 7.66
N TRP A 136 -8.50 36.10 7.03
CA TRP A 136 -7.27 36.67 6.46
C TRP A 136 -6.27 37.09 7.53
N LEU A 137 -6.73 37.77 8.59
CA LEU A 137 -5.88 38.21 9.70
C LEU A 137 -5.28 37.02 10.46
N LYS A 138 -6.08 35.97 10.68
CA LYS A 138 -5.63 34.70 11.27
C LYS A 138 -4.55 34.04 10.41
N TYR A 139 -4.75 33.99 9.08
CA TYR A 139 -3.77 33.49 8.12
C TYR A 139 -2.46 34.30 8.16
N TYR A 140 -2.53 35.63 8.09
CA TYR A 140 -1.34 36.49 8.12
C TYR A 140 -0.56 36.33 9.44
N ALA A 141 -1.26 36.26 10.57
CA ALA A 141 -0.64 36.03 11.88
C ALA A 141 0.07 34.67 11.97
N GLN A 142 -0.52 33.62 11.37
CA GLN A 142 0.09 32.29 11.25
C GLN A 142 1.39 32.35 10.44
N LEU A 143 1.39 33.04 9.30
CA LEU A 143 2.57 33.20 8.46
C LEU A 143 3.71 33.89 9.19
N TYR A 144 3.39 34.93 9.99
CA TYR A 144 4.39 35.59 10.81
C TYR A 144 4.94 34.68 11.91
N ALA A 145 4.09 33.89 12.59
CA ALA A 145 4.54 32.88 13.54
C ALA A 145 5.47 31.84 12.88
N PHE A 146 5.17 31.44 11.64
CA PHE A 146 5.99 30.52 10.86
C PHE A 146 7.37 31.11 10.53
N ALA A 147 7.42 32.37 10.09
CA ALA A 147 8.68 33.06 9.82
C ALA A 147 9.53 33.24 11.09
N LEU A 148 8.89 33.50 12.23
CA LEU A 148 9.54 33.55 13.55
C LEU A 148 10.09 32.17 13.95
N ASN A 149 9.35 31.08 13.73
CA ASN A 149 9.80 29.73 14.02
C ASN A 149 11.09 29.38 13.24
N HIS A 150 11.20 29.82 11.99
CA HIS A 150 12.36 29.59 11.12
C HIS A 150 13.51 30.59 11.30
N ASP A 151 13.43 31.48 12.30
CA ASP A 151 14.45 32.51 12.56
C ASP A 151 14.72 33.39 11.32
N SER A 152 13.67 33.79 10.61
CA SER A 152 13.80 34.69 9.45
C SER A 152 14.38 36.05 9.85
N HIS A 153 15.35 36.53 9.05
CA HIS A 153 16.03 37.81 9.24
C HIS A 153 15.60 38.86 8.20
N ASN A 154 14.49 38.63 7.48
CA ASN A 154 13.98 39.55 6.47
C ASN A 154 13.61 40.91 7.10
N GLU A 155 13.79 42.03 6.36
CA GLU A 155 13.49 43.38 6.84
C GLU A 155 12.04 43.54 7.35
N ILE A 156 11.10 42.80 6.74
CA ILE A 156 9.70 42.80 7.16
C ILE A 156 9.51 42.38 8.62
N MET A 157 10.37 41.48 9.14
CA MET A 157 10.30 40.99 10.52
C MET A 157 10.54 42.13 11.52
N LEU A 158 11.46 43.05 11.22
CA LEU A 158 11.72 44.23 12.05
C LEU A 158 10.55 45.22 12.02
N ARG A 159 9.87 45.36 10.88
CA ARG A 159 8.67 46.21 10.75
C ARG A 159 7.51 45.64 11.56
N LEU A 160 7.27 44.33 11.45
CA LEU A 160 6.24 43.62 12.23
C LEU A 160 6.54 43.67 13.72
N ASP A 161 7.80 43.47 14.14
CA ASP A 161 8.18 43.56 15.55
C ASP A 161 7.88 44.96 16.13
N ARG A 162 8.20 46.03 15.39
CA ARG A 162 7.87 47.41 15.79
C ARG A 162 6.37 47.65 15.83
N PHE A 163 5.62 47.22 14.81
CA PHE A 163 4.18 47.38 14.74
C PHE A 163 3.49 46.71 15.94
N PHE A 164 3.79 45.43 16.17
CA PHE A 164 3.29 44.69 17.31
C PHE A 164 3.88 45.17 18.64
N ALA A 165 4.91 46.02 18.69
CA ALA A 165 5.36 46.65 19.94
C ALA A 165 4.61 47.96 20.23
N SER A 166 4.26 48.73 19.18
CA SER A 166 3.65 50.06 19.32
C SER A 166 2.13 50.08 19.40
N ASP A 167 1.45 49.08 18.83
CA ASP A 167 -0.02 49.09 18.73
C ASP A 167 -0.69 48.56 20.01
N GLU A 168 -1.31 49.44 20.80
CA GLU A 168 -1.93 49.08 22.10
C GLU A 168 -3.41 48.66 21.99
N THR A 169 -3.92 48.44 20.78
CA THR A 169 -5.32 48.10 20.58
C THR A 169 -5.67 46.71 21.12
N SER A 170 -6.91 46.55 21.61
CA SER A 170 -7.38 45.29 22.22
C SER A 170 -7.34 44.12 21.24
N PHE A 171 -7.74 44.33 19.98
CA PHE A 171 -7.67 43.28 18.96
C PHE A 171 -6.22 42.91 18.58
N CYS A 172 -5.28 43.86 18.60
CA CYS A 172 -3.86 43.54 18.43
C CYS A 172 -3.35 42.63 19.56
N ALA A 173 -3.87 42.78 20.80
CA ALA A 173 -3.59 41.85 21.88
C ALA A 173 -4.10 40.42 21.59
N THR A 174 -5.28 40.26 20.97
CA THR A 174 -5.78 38.96 20.49
C THR A 174 -4.82 38.33 19.47
N LEU A 175 -4.33 39.11 18.49
CA LEU A 175 -3.37 38.61 17.49
C LEU A 175 -2.03 38.22 18.12
N ARG A 176 -1.50 39.02 19.05
CA ARG A 176 -0.27 38.68 19.80
C ARG A 176 -0.43 37.36 20.56
N LEU A 177 -1.56 37.19 21.25
CA LEU A 177 -1.87 35.95 21.96
C LEU A 177 -1.95 34.77 20.98
N PHE A 178 -2.63 34.93 19.85
CA PHE A 178 -2.69 33.91 18.81
C PHE A 178 -1.30 33.52 18.28
N ILE A 179 -0.43 34.50 17.99
CA ILE A 179 0.95 34.24 17.54
C ILE A 179 1.72 33.43 18.60
N ILE A 180 1.59 33.77 19.89
CA ILE A 180 2.23 33.03 20.98
C ILE A 180 1.74 31.59 21.03
N LYS A 181 0.42 31.38 20.95
CA LYS A 181 -0.18 30.05 20.92
C LYS A 181 0.36 29.20 19.76
N GLN A 182 0.47 29.79 18.57
CA GLN A 182 1.03 29.14 17.39
C GLN A 182 2.51 28.80 17.57
N LEU A 183 3.31 29.69 18.15
CA LEU A 183 4.72 29.40 18.44
C LEU A 183 4.87 28.26 19.45
N CYS A 184 4.10 28.25 20.54
CA CYS A 184 4.08 27.14 21.49
C CYS A 184 3.79 25.80 20.79
N GLN A 185 2.80 25.80 19.89
CA GLN A 185 2.47 24.61 19.09
C GLN A 185 3.61 24.20 18.14
N MET A 186 4.15 25.13 17.35
CA MET A 186 5.19 24.83 16.36
C MET A 186 6.49 24.30 17.00
N PHE A 187 6.84 24.83 18.17
CA PHE A 187 8.00 24.36 18.94
C PHE A 187 7.71 23.15 19.84
N LYS A 188 6.43 22.74 19.98
CA LYS A 188 5.98 21.71 20.93
C LYS A 188 6.43 21.97 22.36
N VAL A 189 6.22 23.21 22.83
CA VAL A 189 6.57 23.65 24.18
C VAL A 189 5.43 24.41 24.83
N ASN A 190 5.39 24.41 26.17
CA ASN A 190 4.54 25.31 26.93
C ASN A 190 5.12 26.75 26.91
N LEU A 191 4.39 27.69 27.53
CA LEU A 191 4.80 29.10 27.57
C LEU A 191 6.19 29.31 28.22
N GLN A 192 6.55 28.52 29.24
CA GLN A 192 7.86 28.59 29.89
C GLN A 192 9.00 28.16 28.94
N GLY A 193 8.80 27.06 28.20
CA GLY A 193 9.75 26.62 27.18
C GLY A 193 9.92 27.67 26.07
N LEU A 194 8.81 28.28 25.63
CA LEU A 194 8.87 29.36 24.62
C LEU A 194 9.66 30.57 25.13
N ARG A 195 9.47 30.96 26.41
CA ARG A 195 10.24 32.04 27.06
C ARG A 195 11.74 31.75 27.00
N ALA A 196 12.16 30.50 27.26
CA ALA A 196 13.56 30.10 27.19
C ALA A 196 14.15 30.18 25.77
N ILE A 197 13.38 29.81 24.75
CA ILE A 197 13.80 29.89 23.33
C ILE A 197 14.00 31.34 22.90
N PHE A 198 13.06 32.23 23.26
CA PHE A 198 13.05 33.62 22.80
C PHE A 198 13.82 34.59 23.71
N ILE A 199 14.36 34.13 24.84
CA ILE A 199 15.10 35.00 25.79
C ILE A 199 16.29 35.70 25.13
N ASN A 200 16.95 35.01 24.19
CA ASN A 200 18.12 35.51 23.48
C ASN A 200 17.79 36.16 22.13
N ARG A 201 16.51 36.14 21.69
CA ARG A 201 16.08 36.79 20.45
C ARG A 201 15.80 38.28 20.70
N ASN A 202 16.14 39.12 19.73
CA ASN A 202 15.97 40.59 19.79
C ASN A 202 14.59 41.03 19.28
N LEU A 203 13.51 40.50 19.87
CA LEU A 203 12.12 40.89 19.53
C LEU A 203 11.50 41.70 20.67
N VAL A 204 11.10 42.93 20.39
CA VAL A 204 10.66 43.91 21.39
C VAL A 204 9.31 43.55 21.99
N TRP A 205 8.32 43.20 21.16
CA TRP A 205 6.95 42.94 21.66
C TRP A 205 6.82 41.60 22.39
N ILE A 206 7.62 40.60 22.03
CA ILE A 206 7.62 39.30 22.71
C ILE A 206 8.31 39.42 24.07
N ARG A 207 9.40 40.21 24.16
CA ARG A 207 10.14 40.43 25.41
C ARG A 207 9.27 40.98 26.54
N SER A 208 8.35 41.90 26.26
CA SER A 208 7.46 42.45 27.29
C SER A 208 6.56 41.36 27.91
N LEU A 209 6.11 40.38 27.12
CA LEU A 209 5.31 39.24 27.56
C LEU A 209 6.14 38.12 28.23
N ILE A 210 7.40 37.95 27.83
CA ILE A 210 8.37 37.03 28.45
C ILE A 210 8.84 37.55 29.82
N SER A 211 8.97 38.87 29.97
CA SER A 211 9.55 39.52 31.17
C SER A 211 8.61 39.60 32.38
N GLN A 212 7.31 39.28 32.23
CA GLN A 212 6.39 39.16 33.36
C GLN A 212 6.77 37.95 34.20
N SER A 213 7.39 38.23 35.34
CA SER A 213 8.11 37.30 36.23
C SER A 213 7.39 35.96 36.44
N SER A 214 8.09 34.88 36.13
CA SER A 214 7.87 33.57 36.74
C SER A 214 8.01 33.73 38.26
N ASN A 215 6.93 33.53 39.01
CA ASN A 215 7.09 33.31 40.45
C ASN A 215 7.91 32.02 40.62
N PRO A 216 9.01 32.01 41.38
CA PRO A 216 9.81 30.80 41.62
C PRO A 216 9.04 29.70 42.37
N ASP A 217 7.93 30.03 43.05
CA ASP A 217 6.99 29.05 43.62
C ASP A 217 6.16 28.30 42.54
N GLY A 218 6.23 28.72 41.27
CA GLY A 218 5.46 28.17 40.16
C GLY A 218 5.87 26.78 39.67
N MET A 219 7.01 26.23 40.11
CA MET A 219 7.36 24.83 39.81
C MET A 219 6.38 23.84 40.46
N GLN A 220 5.71 24.20 41.56
CA GLN A 220 4.64 23.37 42.14
C GLN A 220 3.34 23.39 41.33
N HIS A 221 3.18 24.32 40.38
CA HIS A 221 1.97 24.45 39.56
C HIS A 221 2.08 23.82 38.16
N SER A 222 3.25 23.31 37.74
CA SER A 222 3.39 22.64 36.43
C SER A 222 3.00 21.16 36.44
N LEU A 223 3.21 20.45 37.56
CA LEU A 223 2.93 19.02 37.66
C LEU A 223 1.46 18.75 37.99
N ILE A 224 0.70 18.18 37.05
CA ILE A 224 -0.69 17.76 37.28
C ILE A 224 -0.73 16.41 37.99
N LEU A 225 -1.33 16.37 39.19
CA LEU A 225 -1.36 15.18 40.04
C LEU A 225 -2.60 14.30 39.78
N PRO A 226 -2.48 12.96 39.93
CA PRO A 226 -3.64 12.07 39.89
C PRO A 226 -4.62 12.48 40.98
N THR A 227 -5.75 13.05 40.59
CA THR A 227 -6.76 13.60 41.49
C THR A 227 -8.12 12.99 41.13
N PRO A 228 -8.93 12.57 42.12
CA PRO A 228 -10.22 11.96 41.86
C PRO A 228 -11.30 13.02 41.53
N LEU A 229 -11.22 13.62 40.34
CA LEU A 229 -12.04 14.77 39.98
C LEU A 229 -13.48 14.41 39.57
N PHE A 230 -13.74 13.16 39.19
CA PHE A 230 -15.02 12.75 38.59
C PHE A 230 -15.85 11.87 39.55
N GLU A 231 -15.31 10.75 40.04
CA GLU A 231 -16.12 9.74 40.75
C GLU A 231 -15.95 9.71 42.28
N CYS A 232 -14.95 10.41 42.83
CA CYS A 232 -14.67 10.44 44.28
C CYS A 232 -14.31 11.83 44.81
N ARG A 233 -14.80 12.88 44.14
CA ARG A 233 -14.43 14.26 44.46
C ARG A 233 -14.79 14.65 45.90
N THR A 234 -15.98 14.27 46.33
CA THR A 234 -16.50 14.56 47.67
C THR A 234 -15.70 13.86 48.76
N GLU A 235 -15.33 12.61 48.55
CA GLU A 235 -14.55 11.79 49.45
C GLU A 235 -13.12 12.35 49.58
N PHE A 236 -12.54 12.80 48.47
CA PHE A 236 -11.21 13.42 48.48
C PHE A 236 -11.19 14.76 49.20
N ASP A 237 -12.19 15.61 49.00
CA ASP A 237 -12.30 16.88 49.73
C ASP A 237 -12.46 16.66 51.24
N ASP A 238 -13.23 15.63 51.66
CA ASP A 238 -13.36 15.23 53.06
C ASP A 238 -12.04 14.69 53.64
N VAL A 239 -11.37 13.77 52.94
CA VAL A 239 -10.03 13.27 53.30
C VAL A 239 -9.04 14.42 53.44
N HIS A 240 -8.97 15.30 52.44
CA HIS A 240 -8.05 16.43 52.44
C HIS A 240 -8.31 17.38 53.61
N GLY A 241 -9.58 17.71 53.89
CA GLY A 241 -9.97 18.57 55.01
C GLY A 241 -9.60 17.99 56.39
N ILE A 242 -9.65 16.66 56.54
CA ILE A 242 -9.24 15.97 57.78
C ILE A 242 -7.72 15.89 57.89
N LEU A 243 -7.03 15.50 56.81
CA LEU A 243 -5.60 15.23 56.82
C LEU A 243 -4.74 16.50 56.82
N ILE A 244 -5.22 17.64 56.31
CA ILE A 244 -4.43 18.89 56.30
C ILE A 244 -4.09 19.40 57.73
N ASN A 245 -4.91 19.03 58.72
CA ASN A 245 -4.70 19.37 60.12
C ASN A 245 -4.02 18.21 60.87
N ASN A 246 -2.72 18.01 60.65
CA ASN A 246 -1.85 16.96 61.20
C ASN A 246 -1.82 16.83 62.76
N GLY A 247 -2.62 17.60 63.51
CA GLY A 247 -2.62 17.63 64.98
C GLY A 247 -3.71 16.80 65.67
N LYS A 248 -4.61 16.13 64.93
CA LYS A 248 -5.76 15.41 65.50
C LYS A 248 -5.79 13.94 65.10
N ILE A 249 -4.90 13.13 65.71
CA ILE A 249 -4.77 11.69 65.45
C ILE A 249 -6.12 10.95 65.58
N ASP A 250 -6.98 11.33 66.52
CA ASP A 250 -8.31 10.72 66.66
C ASP A 250 -9.19 10.87 65.40
N GLN A 251 -9.07 11.99 64.67
CA GLN A 251 -9.79 12.19 63.41
C GLN A 251 -9.23 11.32 62.30
N TRP A 252 -7.90 11.08 62.29
CA TRP A 252 -7.26 10.15 61.36
C TRP A 252 -7.71 8.72 61.62
N LYS A 253 -7.76 8.29 62.88
CA LYS A 253 -8.30 6.97 63.26
C LYS A 253 -9.74 6.80 62.81
N GLN A 254 -10.60 7.80 63.04
CA GLN A 254 -11.99 7.77 62.57
C GLN A 254 -12.08 7.69 61.04
N LEU A 255 -11.24 8.41 60.31
CA LEU A 255 -11.18 8.36 58.86
C LEU A 255 -10.76 6.96 58.36
N ILE A 256 -9.73 6.35 58.95
CA ILE A 256 -9.28 5.00 58.61
C ILE A 256 -10.39 3.98 58.88
N VAL A 257 -11.11 4.09 60.01
CA VAL A 257 -12.26 3.22 60.29
C VAL A 257 -13.35 3.36 59.22
N ARG A 258 -13.63 4.59 58.75
CA ARG A 258 -14.59 4.82 57.64
C ARG A 258 -14.11 4.21 56.33
N CYS A 259 -12.79 4.13 56.10
CA CYS A 259 -12.23 3.52 54.89
C CYS A 259 -12.52 2.01 54.81
N SER A 260 -12.67 1.32 55.94
CA SER A 260 -12.82 -0.15 55.98
C SER A 260 -14.00 -0.72 55.17
N GLY A 261 -15.02 0.09 54.86
CA GLY A 261 -16.20 -0.32 54.08
C GLY A 261 -16.52 0.59 52.89
N ASN A 262 -15.61 1.49 52.49
CA ASN A 262 -15.86 2.43 51.40
C ASN A 262 -14.65 2.53 50.45
N GLN A 263 -14.77 1.90 49.27
CA GLN A 263 -13.74 1.91 48.24
C GLN A 263 -13.34 3.33 47.79
N LYS A 264 -14.31 4.21 47.56
CA LYS A 264 -14.07 5.59 47.11
C LYS A 264 -13.25 6.37 48.14
N LEU A 265 -13.52 6.15 49.43
CA LEU A 265 -12.80 6.77 50.53
C LEU A 265 -11.38 6.21 50.67
N VAL A 266 -11.19 4.89 50.52
CA VAL A 266 -9.85 4.28 50.49
C VAL A 266 -9.02 4.88 49.36
N TYR A 267 -9.56 4.89 48.14
CA TYR A 267 -8.85 5.41 46.98
C TYR A 267 -8.46 6.88 47.21
N SER A 268 -9.41 7.72 47.65
CA SER A 268 -9.15 9.12 47.96
C SER A 268 -8.09 9.32 49.05
N PHE A 269 -8.12 8.49 50.09
CA PHE A 269 -7.11 8.47 51.16
C PHE A 269 -5.71 8.18 50.62
N LEU A 270 -5.56 7.16 49.77
CA LEU A 270 -4.28 6.77 49.18
C LEU A 270 -3.77 7.82 48.17
N ILE A 271 -4.66 8.41 47.37
CA ILE A 271 -4.31 9.46 46.42
C ILE A 271 -3.79 10.72 47.14
N TRP A 272 -4.33 11.05 48.31
CA TRP A 272 -3.80 12.15 49.13
C TRP A 272 -2.33 11.93 49.50
N PHE A 273 -1.93 10.69 49.81
CA PHE A 273 -0.52 10.37 50.07
C PHE A 273 0.34 10.41 48.80
N ILE A 274 -0.20 10.05 47.63
CA ILE A 274 0.48 10.25 46.35
C ILE A 274 0.72 11.75 46.08
N HIS A 275 -0.23 12.62 46.44
CA HIS A 275 -0.04 14.07 46.37
C HIS A 275 1.13 14.52 47.26
N GLN A 276 1.21 14.04 48.50
CA GLN A 276 2.32 14.37 49.40
C GLN A 276 3.66 13.86 48.87
N TYR A 277 3.68 12.64 48.33
CA TYR A 277 4.87 12.04 47.74
C TYR A 277 5.44 12.87 46.58
N SER A 278 4.60 13.56 45.80
CA SER A 278 5.08 14.44 44.70
C SER A 278 6.01 15.57 45.18
N HIS A 279 5.98 15.95 46.47
CA HIS A 279 6.88 16.96 47.03
C HIS A 279 8.37 16.56 46.91
N PHE A 280 8.69 15.25 46.86
CA PHE A 280 10.06 14.78 46.69
C PHE A 280 10.69 15.10 45.33
N TYR A 281 9.87 15.53 44.36
CA TYR A 281 10.37 16.10 43.11
C TYR A 281 11.00 17.50 43.30
N THR A 282 10.77 18.17 44.44
CA THR A 282 11.34 19.50 44.72
C THR A 282 12.80 19.43 45.20
N VAL A 283 13.58 20.47 44.91
CA VAL A 283 15.01 20.52 45.25
C VAL A 283 15.19 20.50 46.78
N ASN A 284 16.00 19.57 47.30
CA ASN A 284 16.27 19.36 48.72
C ASN A 284 15.05 18.98 49.58
N ALA A 285 14.02 18.36 49.01
CA ALA A 285 12.90 17.81 49.78
C ALA A 285 13.38 16.78 50.82
N LEU A 286 12.94 16.94 52.07
CA LEU A 286 13.22 15.99 53.15
C LEU A 286 11.92 15.31 53.61
N PRO A 287 11.96 14.05 54.07
CA PRO A 287 10.76 13.38 54.56
C PRO A 287 10.14 14.10 55.76
N ASP A 288 8.81 14.22 55.78
CA ASP A 288 8.09 14.79 56.92
C ASP A 288 8.15 13.79 58.09
N LYS A 289 9.08 14.05 59.02
CA LYS A 289 9.29 13.22 60.22
C LYS A 289 8.03 13.09 61.08
N ARG A 290 7.15 14.09 61.11
CA ARG A 290 5.90 14.02 61.89
C ARG A 290 4.91 13.06 61.23
N LEU A 291 4.77 13.16 59.91
CA LEU A 291 3.89 12.27 59.14
C LEU A 291 4.33 10.81 59.26
N ILE A 292 5.65 10.56 59.14
CA ILE A 292 6.23 9.23 59.33
C ILE A 292 5.95 8.70 60.74
N GLN A 293 6.17 9.52 61.78
CA GLN A 293 5.90 9.12 63.16
C GLN A 293 4.43 8.73 63.37
N VAL A 294 3.49 9.49 62.81
CA VAL A 294 2.06 9.20 62.91
C VAL A 294 1.70 7.87 62.23
N ILE A 295 2.26 7.60 61.05
CA ILE A 295 1.98 6.36 60.30
C ILE A 295 2.64 5.14 60.95
N GLU A 296 3.92 5.23 61.30
CA GLU A 296 4.70 4.10 61.81
C GLU A 296 4.38 3.74 63.27
N HIS A 297 4.05 4.74 64.10
CA HIS A 297 3.85 4.53 65.54
C HIS A 297 2.41 4.72 66.00
N ASP A 298 1.69 5.75 65.54
CA ASP A 298 0.39 6.11 66.12
C ASP A 298 -0.82 5.42 65.45
N LEU A 299 -0.68 5.04 64.16
CA LEU A 299 -1.75 4.50 63.31
C LEU A 299 -1.42 3.13 62.71
N SER A 300 -0.26 2.54 63.02
CA SER A 300 0.22 1.33 62.33
C SER A 300 -0.76 0.15 62.45
N GLN A 301 -1.42 -0.02 63.61
CA GLN A 301 -2.40 -1.07 63.79
C GLN A 301 -3.63 -0.85 62.89
N GLU A 302 -4.24 0.33 62.96
CA GLU A 302 -5.45 0.66 62.20
C GLU A 302 -5.21 0.60 60.69
N LEU A 303 -4.03 1.06 60.23
CA LEU A 303 -3.64 1.00 58.83
C LEU A 303 -3.43 -0.44 58.35
N ASN A 304 -2.81 -1.31 59.14
CA ASN A 304 -2.64 -2.72 58.79
C ASN A 304 -3.98 -3.46 58.76
N GLU A 305 -4.89 -3.17 59.69
CA GLU A 305 -6.23 -3.76 59.70
C GLU A 305 -7.06 -3.32 58.48
N CYS A 306 -7.04 -2.02 58.17
CA CYS A 306 -7.83 -1.45 57.07
C CYS A 306 -7.25 -1.77 55.68
N PHE A 307 -5.95 -1.55 55.47
CA PHE A 307 -5.32 -1.60 54.15
C PHE A 307 -4.42 -2.82 53.92
N THR A 308 -4.32 -3.75 54.88
CA THR A 308 -3.35 -4.87 54.92
C THR A 308 -1.88 -4.42 54.98
N PRO A 309 -0.93 -5.35 55.21
CA PRO A 309 0.50 -5.01 55.20
C PRO A 309 0.99 -4.36 53.91
N ILE A 310 0.39 -4.68 52.74
CA ILE A 310 0.80 -4.05 51.48
C ILE A 310 0.39 -2.58 51.40
N GLY A 311 -0.82 -2.22 51.84
CA GLY A 311 -1.25 -0.82 51.88
C GLY A 311 -0.51 -0.01 52.94
N TYR A 312 -0.17 -0.61 54.08
CA TYR A 312 0.69 0.03 55.08
C TYR A 312 2.11 0.30 54.54
N LYS A 313 2.74 -0.69 53.89
CA LYS A 313 4.05 -0.51 53.24
C LYS A 313 4.02 0.54 52.13
N PHE A 314 2.93 0.57 51.35
CA PHE A 314 2.73 1.57 50.31
C PHE A 314 2.73 2.99 50.89
N LEU A 315 1.96 3.23 51.96
CA LEU A 315 1.92 4.52 52.66
C LEU A 315 3.29 4.94 53.21
N ILE A 316 4.01 4.03 53.87
CA ILE A 316 5.37 4.31 54.35
C ILE A 316 6.27 4.71 53.18
N SER A 317 6.26 3.93 52.10
CA SER A 317 7.13 4.18 50.94
C SER A 317 6.87 5.54 50.30
N LEU A 318 5.60 5.95 50.20
CA LEU A 318 5.20 7.28 49.75
C LEU A 318 5.73 8.39 50.68
N CYS A 319 5.73 8.16 51.99
CA CYS A 319 6.24 9.14 52.98
C CYS A 319 7.76 9.20 53.05
N THR A 320 8.48 8.16 52.63
CA THR A 320 9.95 8.06 52.70
C THR A 320 10.65 8.22 51.35
N ASN A 321 9.92 8.43 50.26
CA ASN A 321 10.42 8.53 48.88
C ASN A 321 11.03 7.23 48.32
N PHE A 322 10.56 6.07 48.81
CA PHE A 322 11.10 4.75 48.45
C PHE A 322 12.63 4.65 48.70
N ASN A 323 13.21 3.50 48.35
CA ASN A 323 14.66 3.30 48.45
C ASN A 323 15.39 3.93 47.25
N ASP A 324 16.67 4.26 47.41
CA ASP A 324 17.50 4.89 46.35
C ASP A 324 17.55 4.07 45.05
N ASP A 325 17.49 2.75 45.16
CA ASP A 325 17.51 1.88 43.98
C ASP A 325 16.12 1.69 43.36
N SER A 326 15.04 2.19 43.95
CA SER A 326 13.65 1.92 43.53
C SER A 326 13.25 2.69 42.28
N TYR A 327 12.43 2.06 41.42
CA TYR A 327 11.86 2.73 40.25
C TYR A 327 11.00 3.92 40.68
N PHE A 328 10.32 3.79 41.82
CA PHE A 328 9.44 4.80 42.41
C PHE A 328 10.18 5.83 43.27
N GLN A 329 11.51 5.97 43.16
CA GLN A 329 12.17 7.13 43.76
C GLN A 329 11.95 8.38 42.90
N LEU A 330 11.57 9.51 43.50
CA LEU A 330 11.59 10.82 42.83
C LEU A 330 12.90 11.55 43.09
N GLN A 331 13.41 12.19 42.05
CA GLN A 331 14.57 13.06 42.11
C GLN A 331 14.28 14.36 41.34
N SER A 332 14.77 15.50 41.85
CA SER A 332 14.55 16.81 41.23
C SER A 332 15.14 16.99 39.82
N THR A 333 16.02 16.08 39.38
CA THR A 333 16.62 16.10 38.03
C THR A 333 15.82 15.33 36.99
N MET A 334 14.71 14.69 37.37
CA MET A 334 13.89 13.91 36.46
C MET A 334 13.08 14.80 35.52
N ASN A 335 12.83 14.34 34.30
CA ASN A 335 11.87 14.99 33.41
C ASN A 335 10.42 14.72 33.87
N GLU A 336 9.49 15.60 33.49
CA GLU A 336 8.08 15.49 33.93
C GLU A 336 7.41 14.19 33.47
N ASP A 337 7.69 13.71 32.25
CA ASP A 337 7.13 12.45 31.74
C ASP A 337 7.53 11.24 32.61
N ALA A 338 8.80 11.14 33.04
CA ALA A 338 9.23 10.05 33.93
C ALA A 338 8.53 10.13 35.30
N VAL A 339 8.23 11.33 35.81
CA VAL A 339 7.46 11.52 37.05
C VAL A 339 6.02 11.05 36.83
N HIS A 340 5.37 11.45 35.74
CA HIS A 340 4.00 11.04 35.44
C HIS A 340 3.85 9.53 35.25
N ARG A 341 4.82 8.86 34.59
CA ARG A 341 4.83 7.38 34.50
C ARG A 341 4.82 6.71 35.88
N ARG A 342 5.58 7.24 36.85
CA ARG A 342 5.58 6.73 38.23
C ARG A 342 4.25 6.98 38.91
N LEU A 343 3.68 8.18 38.76
CA LEU A 343 2.38 8.54 39.33
C LEU A 343 1.26 7.65 38.76
N VAL A 344 1.26 7.36 37.46
CA VAL A 344 0.34 6.41 36.82
C VAL A 344 0.43 5.02 37.45
N ALA A 345 1.65 4.49 37.61
CA ALA A 345 1.83 3.20 38.25
C ALA A 345 1.34 3.20 39.71
N LEU A 346 1.65 4.25 40.50
CA LEU A 346 1.19 4.36 41.89
C LEU A 346 -0.34 4.52 42.01
N ASP A 347 -0.98 5.21 41.06
CA ASP A 347 -2.44 5.35 40.98
C ASP A 347 -3.12 4.00 40.74
N ILE A 348 -2.56 3.16 39.85
CA ILE A 348 -3.00 1.77 39.66
C ILE A 348 -2.93 0.97 40.97
N ILE A 349 -1.85 1.12 41.74
CA ILE A 349 -1.71 0.44 43.04
C ILE A 349 -2.75 0.94 44.05
N ALA A 350 -2.97 2.25 44.13
CA ALA A 350 -4.00 2.84 45.00
C ALA A 350 -5.40 2.32 44.65
N LEU A 351 -5.71 2.22 43.35
CA LEU A 351 -6.95 1.64 42.85
C LEU A 351 -7.08 0.17 43.25
N LEU A 352 -6.05 -0.65 43.04
CA LEU A 352 -6.07 -2.08 43.40
C LEU A 352 -6.27 -2.31 44.90
N ILE A 353 -5.57 -1.55 45.76
CA ILE A 353 -5.74 -1.63 47.22
C ILE A 353 -7.17 -1.27 47.63
N SER A 354 -7.80 -0.31 46.94
CA SER A 354 -9.16 0.15 47.26
C SER A 354 -10.23 -0.93 47.18
N TYR A 355 -10.08 -1.92 46.28
CA TYR A 355 -11.05 -3.00 46.11
C TYR A 355 -11.24 -3.87 47.36
N LYS A 356 -10.28 -3.85 48.30
CA LYS A 356 -10.42 -4.53 49.59
C LYS A 356 -11.66 -4.07 50.37
N ALA A 357 -11.95 -2.78 50.35
CA ALA A 357 -13.03 -2.19 51.16
C ALA A 357 -14.43 -2.60 50.71
N LEU A 358 -14.57 -3.27 49.56
CA LEU A 358 -15.84 -3.83 49.11
C LEU A 358 -16.29 -5.05 49.94
N GLY A 359 -15.39 -5.68 50.70
CA GLY A 359 -15.73 -6.83 51.54
C GLY A 359 -16.14 -8.09 50.76
N ARG A 360 -15.91 -8.12 49.44
CA ARG A 360 -16.22 -9.24 48.54
C ARG A 360 -15.16 -9.40 47.46
N ASN A 361 -14.96 -10.63 46.98
CA ASN A 361 -14.01 -10.91 45.91
C ASN A 361 -14.51 -10.33 44.59
N THR A 362 -13.65 -9.57 43.93
CA THR A 362 -13.91 -8.99 42.62
C THR A 362 -12.79 -9.35 41.66
N TYR A 363 -13.02 -9.31 40.35
CA TYR A 363 -11.99 -9.65 39.37
C TYR A 363 -10.72 -8.79 39.52
N LEU A 364 -10.87 -7.47 39.65
CA LEU A 364 -9.73 -6.56 39.84
C LEU A 364 -9.13 -6.67 41.25
N GLY A 365 -9.97 -6.80 42.29
CA GLY A 365 -9.47 -7.03 43.65
C GLY A 365 -8.70 -8.34 43.78
N ASN A 366 -9.06 -9.37 43.01
CA ASN A 366 -8.40 -10.67 43.01
C ASN A 366 -6.97 -10.63 42.45
N LEU A 367 -6.61 -9.60 41.68
CA LEU A 367 -5.23 -9.40 41.24
C LEU A 367 -4.27 -9.20 42.43
N LEU A 368 -4.75 -8.54 43.49
CA LEU A 368 -3.96 -8.26 44.69
C LEU A 368 -4.36 -9.14 45.89
N PHE A 369 -5.62 -9.53 46.03
CA PHE A 369 -6.10 -10.24 47.22
C PHE A 369 -6.57 -11.66 46.92
N ASP A 370 -6.28 -12.58 47.84
CA ASP A 370 -6.77 -13.96 47.81
C ASP A 370 -8.30 -14.03 48.03
N SER A 371 -8.86 -15.23 47.99
CA SER A 371 -10.29 -15.46 48.20
C SER A 371 -10.80 -15.04 49.60
N ASN A 372 -9.90 -14.79 50.55
CA ASN A 372 -10.21 -14.33 51.90
C ASN A 372 -9.95 -12.82 52.07
N LEU A 373 -9.71 -12.08 50.98
CA LEU A 373 -9.37 -10.65 50.98
C LEU A 373 -8.08 -10.34 51.76
N LYS A 374 -7.15 -11.29 51.77
CA LYS A 374 -5.83 -11.18 52.36
C LYS A 374 -4.77 -11.18 51.26
N ILE A 375 -3.63 -10.60 51.60
CA ILE A 375 -2.42 -10.64 50.78
C ILE A 375 -1.81 -12.04 50.86
N ALA A 376 -1.34 -12.57 49.72
CA ALA A 376 -0.57 -13.80 49.67
C ALA A 376 0.82 -13.63 50.31
N GLU A 377 1.30 -14.66 51.00
CA GLU A 377 2.64 -14.64 51.61
C GLU A 377 3.75 -14.72 50.54
N ASN A 378 3.52 -15.44 49.45
CA ASN A 378 4.38 -15.50 48.27
C ASN A 378 3.52 -15.27 47.00
N TYR A 379 3.70 -14.13 46.32
CA TYR A 379 2.95 -13.85 45.11
C TYR A 379 3.43 -14.66 43.90
N THR A 380 4.66 -15.17 43.90
CA THR A 380 5.12 -16.08 42.84
C THR A 380 4.25 -17.32 42.80
N GLU A 381 4.05 -17.98 43.95
CA GLU A 381 3.20 -19.16 44.07
C GLU A 381 1.74 -18.81 43.74
N TYR A 382 1.26 -17.67 44.23
CA TYR A 382 -0.10 -17.21 43.96
C TYR A 382 -0.37 -17.01 42.46
N VAL A 383 0.52 -16.28 41.76
CA VAL A 383 0.47 -16.07 40.31
C VAL A 383 0.53 -17.41 39.56
N GLN A 384 1.38 -18.33 39.99
CA GLN A 384 1.57 -19.63 39.32
C GLN A 384 0.44 -20.65 39.57
N THR A 385 -0.36 -20.51 40.62
CA THR A 385 -1.28 -21.58 41.06
C THR A 385 -2.73 -21.16 41.31
N LYS A 386 -3.03 -19.86 41.37
CA LYS A 386 -4.36 -19.36 41.79
C LYS A 386 -5.00 -18.37 40.84
N ILE A 387 -4.23 -17.66 40.03
CA ILE A 387 -4.73 -16.56 39.21
C ILE A 387 -4.29 -16.65 37.75
N CYS A 388 -5.24 -16.45 36.84
CA CYS A 388 -5.00 -16.23 35.43
C CYS A 388 -4.85 -14.73 35.21
N LEU A 389 -3.64 -14.28 34.85
CA LEU A 389 -3.39 -12.86 34.60
C LEU A 389 -4.03 -12.41 33.26
N PRO A 390 -4.72 -11.26 33.23
CA PRO A 390 -5.23 -10.69 31.99
C PRO A 390 -4.09 -10.07 31.16
N ALA A 391 -4.31 -9.92 29.86
CA ALA A 391 -3.36 -9.44 28.86
C ALA A 391 -2.11 -10.31 28.67
N PHE A 392 -2.11 -11.56 29.12
CA PHE A 392 -1.07 -12.52 28.74
C PHE A 392 -1.59 -13.45 27.66
N LEU A 393 -0.95 -13.38 26.50
CA LEU A 393 -1.20 -14.32 25.41
C LEU A 393 -0.62 -15.68 25.80
N PRO A 394 -1.41 -16.76 25.72
CA PRO A 394 -0.89 -18.08 25.99
C PRO A 394 0.23 -18.44 25.00
N ASN A 395 1.43 -18.72 25.51
CA ASN A 395 2.57 -19.25 24.75
C ASN A 395 2.39 -20.75 24.42
N ASP A 396 1.24 -21.13 23.84
CA ASP A 396 1.11 -22.42 23.19
C ASP A 396 1.64 -22.28 21.74
N PRO A 397 2.80 -22.88 21.41
CA PRO A 397 3.39 -22.78 20.08
C PRO A 397 2.47 -23.39 19.01
N PHE A 398 1.59 -24.34 19.36
CA PHE A 398 0.59 -24.87 18.43
C PHE A 398 -0.49 -23.84 18.14
N ILE A 399 -1.00 -23.13 19.14
CA ILE A 399 -2.05 -22.11 18.93
C ILE A 399 -1.51 -20.94 18.12
N THR A 400 -0.34 -20.43 18.49
CA THR A 400 0.32 -19.34 17.76
C THR A 400 0.50 -19.71 16.28
N GLN A 401 1.01 -20.92 16.04
CA GLN A 401 1.18 -21.46 14.69
C GLN A 401 -0.15 -21.66 13.96
N MET A 402 -1.18 -22.18 14.63
CA MET A 402 -2.50 -22.42 14.05
C MET A 402 -3.20 -21.12 13.65
N ILE A 403 -3.10 -20.07 14.47
CA ILE A 403 -3.63 -18.74 14.17
C ILE A 403 -2.91 -18.15 12.95
N ASP A 404 -1.57 -18.26 12.90
CA ASP A 404 -0.78 -17.80 11.76
C ASP A 404 -1.17 -18.53 10.47
N VAL A 405 -1.24 -19.85 10.50
CA VAL A 405 -1.66 -20.66 9.34
C VAL A 405 -3.09 -20.35 8.92
N ARG A 406 -4.02 -20.18 9.86
CA ARG A 406 -5.41 -19.77 9.55
C ARG A 406 -5.43 -18.41 8.85
N THR A 407 -4.68 -17.44 9.36
CA THR A 407 -4.61 -16.08 8.81
C THR A 407 -4.01 -16.08 7.41
N GLN A 408 -2.86 -16.74 7.23
CA GLN A 408 -2.17 -16.81 5.94
C GLN A 408 -2.98 -17.57 4.89
N ILE A 409 -3.65 -18.66 5.26
CA ILE A 409 -4.52 -19.41 4.33
C ILE A 409 -5.79 -18.62 4.00
N THR A 410 -6.41 -17.95 4.99
CA THR A 410 -7.61 -17.12 4.74
C THR A 410 -7.31 -16.01 3.73
N ALA A 411 -6.15 -15.35 3.86
CA ALA A 411 -5.69 -14.36 2.89
C ALA A 411 -5.41 -14.95 1.48
N ARG A 412 -5.14 -16.25 1.39
CA ARG A 412 -4.78 -16.96 0.15
C ARG A 412 -5.92 -17.79 -0.45
N LEU A 413 -7.04 -18.01 0.25
CA LEU A 413 -8.20 -18.81 -0.21
C LEU A 413 -8.76 -18.39 -1.59
N PRO A 414 -8.86 -17.09 -1.93
CA PRO A 414 -9.26 -16.65 -3.27
C PRO A 414 -8.25 -17.02 -4.38
N ARG A 415 -7.02 -17.34 -4.00
CA ARG A 415 -5.83 -17.50 -4.87
C ARG A 415 -5.46 -18.98 -5.12
N ILE A 416 -6.09 -19.93 -4.42
CA ILE A 416 -5.84 -21.38 -4.52
C ILE A 416 -7.00 -22.06 -5.26
N SER A 417 -6.69 -22.82 -6.32
CA SER A 417 -7.66 -23.61 -7.07
C SER A 417 -8.47 -24.53 -6.12
N PRO A 418 -9.80 -24.68 -6.26
CA PRO A 418 -10.63 -25.48 -5.37
C PRO A 418 -10.12 -26.93 -5.19
N ARG A 419 -9.46 -27.48 -6.21
CA ARG A 419 -8.90 -28.84 -6.20
C ARG A 419 -7.58 -28.98 -5.41
N LYS A 420 -6.99 -27.87 -4.94
CA LYS A 420 -5.67 -27.80 -4.28
C LYS A 420 -5.69 -27.13 -2.88
N ARG A 421 -6.87 -26.96 -2.28
CA ARG A 421 -7.02 -26.32 -0.95
C ARG A 421 -6.84 -27.35 0.17
N PHE A 422 -5.60 -27.54 0.62
CA PHE A 422 -5.30 -28.45 1.73
C PHE A 422 -4.44 -27.80 2.80
N ILE A 423 -4.69 -28.18 4.05
CA ILE A 423 -3.84 -27.97 5.22
C ILE A 423 -3.19 -29.31 5.55
N TYR A 424 -1.93 -29.29 5.95
CA TYR A 424 -1.21 -30.49 6.32
C TYR A 424 -0.97 -30.50 7.82
N GLN A 425 -1.22 -31.62 8.47
CA GLN A 425 -0.88 -31.83 9.87
C GLN A 425 0.31 -32.79 9.94
N CYS A 426 1.23 -32.51 10.86
CA CYS A 426 2.45 -33.29 11.06
C CYS A 426 2.15 -34.77 11.28
N SER A 427 1.19 -35.12 12.14
CA SER A 427 0.69 -36.49 12.35
C SER A 427 -0.50 -36.47 13.31
N HIS A 428 -1.19 -37.60 13.47
CA HIS A 428 -2.25 -37.73 14.48
C HIS A 428 -1.74 -37.42 15.92
N ASP A 429 -0.48 -37.73 16.22
CA ASP A 429 0.13 -37.51 17.54
C ASP A 429 0.78 -36.12 17.71
N CYS A 430 0.84 -35.30 16.65
CA CYS A 430 1.46 -33.98 16.69
C CYS A 430 0.54 -32.97 15.99
N PRO A 431 -0.12 -32.08 16.75
CA PRO A 431 -1.12 -31.17 16.20
C PRO A 431 -0.50 -30.02 15.38
N TRP A 432 0.82 -29.98 15.20
CA TRP A 432 1.49 -28.99 14.35
C TRP A 432 0.94 -29.04 12.93
N ILE A 433 0.40 -27.93 12.44
CA ILE A 433 -0.11 -27.80 11.08
C ILE A 433 0.83 -26.94 10.23
N PHE A 434 0.76 -27.09 8.92
CA PHE A 434 1.54 -26.31 7.97
C PHE A 434 0.84 -26.33 6.60
N TYR A 435 1.34 -25.51 5.68
CA TYR A 435 0.83 -25.42 4.32
C TYR A 435 1.97 -25.11 3.35
N PHE A 436 1.71 -25.30 2.05
CA PHE A 436 2.69 -25.01 0.99
C PHE A 436 2.34 -23.74 0.24
N GLU A 437 3.35 -22.91 -0.02
CA GLU A 437 3.17 -21.60 -0.62
C GLU A 437 2.91 -21.65 -2.14
N ASN A 438 3.45 -22.65 -2.85
CA ASN A 438 3.30 -22.83 -4.30
C ASN A 438 1.94 -23.43 -4.66
N CYS A 439 0.87 -22.64 -4.56
CA CYS A 439 -0.49 -23.06 -4.95
C CYS A 439 -1.01 -24.34 -4.23
N GLY A 440 -0.46 -24.65 -3.05
CA GLY A 440 -0.79 -25.85 -2.27
C GLY A 440 -0.05 -27.12 -2.69
N ASP A 441 0.86 -27.07 -3.67
CA ASP A 441 1.66 -28.22 -4.08
C ASP A 441 2.83 -28.45 -3.12
N PRO A 442 3.05 -29.69 -2.62
CA PRO A 442 4.23 -30.03 -1.84
C PRO A 442 5.51 -29.75 -2.63
N ASN A 443 6.32 -28.79 -2.18
CA ASN A 443 7.51 -28.32 -2.91
C ASN A 443 8.76 -28.12 -2.02
N ASP A 444 8.64 -28.27 -0.71
CA ASP A 444 9.71 -27.95 0.24
C ASP A 444 9.77 -28.99 1.36
N ARG A 445 10.98 -29.31 1.84
CA ARG A 445 11.25 -30.26 2.92
C ARG A 445 11.70 -29.50 4.16
N ARG A 446 11.01 -29.72 5.28
CA ARG A 446 11.28 -29.05 6.56
C ARG A 446 11.30 -30.07 7.70
N LYS A 447 11.73 -29.64 8.88
CA LYS A 447 11.54 -30.40 10.12
C LYS A 447 10.41 -29.78 10.93
N CYS A 448 9.56 -30.62 11.52
CA CYS A 448 8.54 -30.16 12.44
C CYS A 448 9.22 -29.55 13.68
N PRO A 449 8.98 -28.28 14.04
CA PRO A 449 9.61 -27.64 15.19
C PRO A 449 9.31 -28.32 16.52
N MET A 450 8.19 -29.04 16.61
CA MET A 450 7.73 -29.65 17.86
C MET A 450 8.21 -31.09 18.05
N CYS A 451 8.14 -31.93 17.01
CA CYS A 451 8.54 -33.34 17.12
C CYS A 451 9.82 -33.69 16.35
N ASN A 452 10.45 -32.71 15.69
CA ASN A 452 11.68 -32.84 14.88
C ASN A 452 11.63 -33.87 13.74
N LYS A 453 10.46 -34.44 13.43
CA LYS A 453 10.27 -35.33 12.29
C LYS A 453 10.26 -34.54 10.98
N ASP A 454 10.74 -35.15 9.91
CA ASP A 454 10.71 -34.54 8.58
C ASP A 454 9.25 -34.37 8.11
N ILE A 455 8.93 -33.17 7.66
CA ILE A 455 7.63 -32.78 7.09
C ILE A 455 7.84 -32.12 5.74
N GLY A 456 6.80 -32.05 4.93
CA GLY A 456 6.89 -31.45 3.60
C GLY A 456 6.96 -32.48 2.49
N ALA A 457 7.64 -32.12 1.41
CA ALA A 457 7.72 -32.87 0.16
C ALA A 457 9.04 -33.66 0.02
N ALA A 458 8.96 -34.88 -0.52
CA ALA A 458 10.15 -35.62 -0.96
C ALA A 458 10.59 -35.19 -2.36
N GLN A 459 9.62 -34.86 -3.23
CA GLN A 459 9.74 -34.33 -4.59
C GLN A 459 8.52 -33.45 -4.89
N ASP A 460 8.57 -32.61 -5.93
CA ASP A 460 7.43 -31.77 -6.32
C ASP A 460 6.13 -32.60 -6.46
N GLY A 461 5.12 -32.26 -5.66
CA GLY A 461 3.83 -32.94 -5.63
C GLY A 461 3.73 -34.17 -4.71
N VAL A 462 4.83 -34.65 -4.14
CA VAL A 462 4.88 -35.90 -3.35
C VAL A 462 5.29 -35.63 -1.91
N LEU A 463 4.43 -35.98 -0.95
CA LEU A 463 4.74 -35.87 0.49
C LEU A 463 5.81 -36.89 0.91
N ILE A 464 6.59 -36.54 1.93
CA ILE A 464 7.53 -37.47 2.57
C ILE A 464 6.76 -38.62 3.22
N GLU A 465 7.04 -39.86 2.78
CA GLU A 465 6.54 -41.08 3.40
C GLU A 465 7.26 -41.34 4.74
N ARG A 466 6.49 -41.43 5.83
CA ARG A 466 7.00 -41.73 7.18
C ARG A 466 5.91 -42.28 8.11
N ASP A 467 6.33 -42.77 9.27
CA ASP A 467 5.45 -43.27 10.35
C ASP A 467 5.63 -42.45 11.64
N PRO A 468 4.56 -41.89 12.25
CA PRO A 468 3.19 -41.78 11.72
C PRO A 468 3.13 -40.84 10.49
N PRO A 469 2.18 -41.07 9.56
CA PRO A 469 2.10 -40.31 8.32
C PRO A 469 1.67 -38.86 8.55
N GLN A 470 2.07 -38.00 7.62
CA GLN A 470 1.55 -36.64 7.51
C GLN A 470 0.09 -36.70 7.04
N LEU A 471 -0.79 -35.91 7.65
CA LEU A 471 -2.21 -35.90 7.32
C LEU A 471 -2.53 -34.74 6.38
N LYS A 472 -3.27 -35.04 5.32
CA LYS A 472 -3.78 -34.05 4.36
C LYS A 472 -5.25 -33.77 4.69
N ILE A 473 -5.54 -32.54 5.08
CA ILE A 473 -6.84 -32.09 5.59
C ILE A 473 -7.38 -31.03 4.63
N SER A 474 -8.70 -31.01 4.39
CA SER A 474 -9.31 -29.90 3.64
C SER A 474 -9.16 -28.59 4.43
N VAL A 475 -9.20 -27.43 3.75
CA VAL A 475 -9.09 -26.14 4.47
C VAL A 475 -10.26 -25.93 5.45
N ASP A 476 -11.48 -26.31 5.08
CA ASP A 476 -12.66 -26.14 5.92
C ASP A 476 -12.58 -27.01 7.18
N ASP A 477 -12.20 -28.29 7.04
CA ASP A 477 -12.01 -29.20 8.17
C ASP A 477 -10.83 -28.75 9.05
N GLY A 478 -9.76 -28.25 8.43
CA GLY A 478 -8.61 -27.69 9.15
C GLY A 478 -8.99 -26.46 9.97
N PHE A 479 -9.82 -25.57 9.45
CA PHE A 479 -10.33 -24.42 10.21
C PHE A 479 -11.24 -24.84 11.36
N GLN A 480 -12.10 -25.85 11.17
CA GLN A 480 -12.89 -26.42 12.26
C GLN A 480 -12.01 -27.06 13.34
N PHE A 481 -10.95 -27.78 12.94
CA PHE A 481 -9.98 -28.35 13.86
C PHE A 481 -9.29 -27.28 14.70
N ILE A 482 -8.79 -26.21 14.06
CA ILE A 482 -8.18 -25.06 14.74
C ILE A 482 -9.17 -24.43 15.72
N ALA A 483 -10.42 -24.19 15.30
CA ALA A 483 -11.44 -23.61 16.16
C ALA A 483 -11.73 -24.46 17.41
N LYS A 484 -11.90 -25.78 17.23
CA LYS A 484 -12.10 -26.72 18.36
C LYS A 484 -10.89 -26.78 19.28
N TYR A 485 -9.67 -26.72 18.74
CA TYR A 485 -8.44 -26.74 19.54
C TYR A 485 -8.34 -25.48 20.40
N ILE A 486 -8.62 -24.31 19.83
CA ILE A 486 -8.66 -23.03 20.54
C ILE A 486 -9.76 -23.03 21.61
N GLU A 487 -10.96 -23.52 21.30
CA GLU A 487 -12.07 -23.61 22.26
C GLU A 487 -11.73 -24.52 23.45
N ALA A 488 -11.16 -25.71 23.18
CA ALA A 488 -10.71 -26.62 24.22
C ALA A 488 -9.55 -26.06 25.05
N TYR A 489 -8.67 -25.26 24.43
CA TYR A 489 -7.60 -24.57 25.14
C TYR A 489 -8.15 -23.48 26.07
N ASN A 490 -9.11 -22.68 25.62
CA ASN A 490 -9.72 -21.61 26.42
C ASN A 490 -10.48 -22.12 27.66
N GLN A 491 -10.91 -23.38 27.65
CA GLN A 491 -11.52 -24.05 28.81
C GLN A 491 -10.48 -24.55 29.83
N LYS A 492 -9.17 -24.54 29.51
CA LYS A 492 -8.10 -24.93 30.44
C LYS A 492 -7.73 -23.78 31.37
N VAL A 493 -7.50 -24.14 32.62
CA VAL A 493 -6.92 -23.27 33.64
C VAL A 493 -5.48 -22.93 33.23
N CYS A 494 -5.17 -21.64 33.04
CA CYS A 494 -3.87 -21.15 32.59
C CYS A 494 -3.30 -20.17 33.62
N PHE A 495 -2.80 -20.72 34.73
CA PHE A 495 -2.15 -19.93 35.77
C PHE A 495 -0.72 -19.57 35.37
N GLY A 496 -0.23 -18.44 35.87
CA GLY A 496 1.15 -18.01 35.74
C GLY A 496 1.36 -16.79 34.85
N TYR A 497 2.59 -16.28 34.92
CA TYR A 497 3.11 -15.24 34.04
C TYR A 497 3.89 -15.93 32.91
N HIS A 498 3.47 -15.73 31.67
CA HIS A 498 4.00 -16.45 30.51
C HIS A 498 4.79 -15.58 29.54
N ASP A 499 4.78 -14.26 29.70
CA ASP A 499 5.61 -13.40 28.88
C ASP A 499 7.09 -13.59 29.26
N ARG A 500 7.92 -13.88 28.28
CA ARG A 500 9.38 -13.96 28.44
C ARG A 500 10.07 -13.19 27.32
N THR A 501 9.29 -12.51 26.49
CA THR A 501 9.78 -11.76 25.34
C THR A 501 10.31 -10.41 25.82
N SER A 502 11.32 -9.89 25.12
CA SER A 502 11.80 -8.54 25.41
C SER A 502 10.74 -7.52 25.00
N ALA A 503 10.57 -6.46 25.79
CA ALA A 503 9.68 -5.34 25.49
C ALA A 503 9.99 -4.69 24.13
N GLU A 504 11.20 -4.84 23.58
CA GLU A 504 11.55 -4.35 22.24
C GLU A 504 10.76 -5.04 21.12
N GLN A 505 10.26 -6.26 21.34
CA GLN A 505 9.48 -7.02 20.37
C GLN A 505 8.02 -6.59 20.32
N SER A 506 7.54 -5.88 21.36
CA SER A 506 6.18 -5.37 21.45
C SER A 506 5.93 -4.25 20.44
N ASN A 507 4.79 -4.32 19.75
CA ASN A 507 4.40 -3.39 18.69
C ASN A 507 2.94 -2.90 18.83
N THR A 508 2.57 -1.86 18.09
CA THR A 508 1.24 -1.23 18.18
C THR A 508 0.08 -2.11 17.68
N GLY A 509 0.35 -3.20 16.96
CA GLY A 509 -0.67 -4.11 16.41
C GLY A 509 -0.99 -5.32 17.29
N GLU A 510 -0.19 -5.58 18.32
CA GLU A 510 -0.34 -6.76 19.18
C GLU A 510 -1.64 -6.70 19.99
N LYS A 511 -2.43 -7.78 19.91
CA LYS A 511 -3.64 -8.00 20.70
C LYS A 511 -4.08 -9.47 20.62
N PRO A 512 -4.82 -9.98 21.62
CA PRO A 512 -5.51 -11.26 21.49
C PRO A 512 -6.69 -11.19 20.50
N ASP A 513 -7.08 -12.34 19.97
CA ASP A 513 -8.16 -12.48 18.98
C ASP A 513 -9.52 -11.96 19.47
N HIS A 514 -9.81 -12.06 20.77
CA HIS A 514 -11.09 -11.65 21.34
C HIS A 514 -11.21 -10.14 21.59
N LEU A 515 -10.08 -9.41 21.66
CA LEU A 515 -10.08 -7.95 21.75
C LEU A 515 -10.12 -7.34 20.35
N GLN A 516 -10.91 -6.27 20.19
CA GLN A 516 -11.03 -5.59 18.91
C GLN A 516 -9.83 -4.68 18.64
N HIS A 517 -9.33 -3.99 19.66
CA HIS A 517 -8.26 -3.01 19.52
C HIS A 517 -7.07 -3.31 20.44
N SER A 518 -5.87 -3.06 19.93
CA SER A 518 -4.62 -3.23 20.67
C SER A 518 -4.45 -2.20 21.80
N ILE A 519 -5.15 -1.07 21.76
CA ILE A 519 -5.11 -0.09 22.85
C ILE A 519 -5.69 -0.67 24.16
N SER A 520 -6.78 -1.44 24.08
CA SER A 520 -7.39 -2.13 25.22
C SER A 520 -6.41 -3.14 25.83
N TYR A 521 -5.72 -3.89 24.95
CA TYR A 521 -4.68 -4.83 25.35
C TYR A 521 -3.54 -4.11 26.07
N ARG A 522 -2.99 -3.04 25.49
CA ARG A 522 -1.89 -2.26 26.06
C ARG A 522 -2.25 -1.62 27.40
N PHE A 523 -3.48 -1.11 27.55
CA PHE A 523 -3.98 -0.58 28.82
C PHE A 523 -3.95 -1.65 29.92
N ILE A 524 -4.50 -2.83 29.65
CA ILE A 524 -4.57 -3.92 30.63
C ILE A 524 -3.17 -4.50 30.90
N HIS A 525 -2.33 -4.63 29.88
CA HIS A 525 -0.96 -5.12 30.01
C HIS A 525 -0.10 -4.18 30.87
N MET A 526 -0.15 -2.87 30.61
CA MET A 526 0.46 -1.84 31.43
C MET A 526 -0.04 -1.91 32.89
N PHE A 527 -1.35 -2.10 33.07
CA PHE A 527 -1.97 -2.20 34.38
C PHE A 527 -1.41 -3.37 35.21
N ILE A 528 -1.23 -4.55 34.59
CA ILE A 528 -0.64 -5.71 35.26
C ILE A 528 0.86 -5.54 35.50
N HIS A 529 1.61 -4.97 34.55
CA HIS A 529 3.03 -4.74 34.73
C HIS A 529 3.35 -3.71 35.83
N ALA A 530 2.52 -2.66 35.99
CA ALA A 530 2.63 -1.74 37.13
C ALA A 530 2.46 -2.48 38.47
N MET A 531 1.47 -3.38 38.56
CA MET A 531 1.24 -4.20 39.76
C MET A 531 2.42 -5.12 40.06
N LEU A 532 2.92 -5.86 39.06
CA LEU A 532 4.02 -6.81 39.23
C LEU A 532 5.33 -6.09 39.60
N LEU A 533 5.61 -4.94 38.97
CA LEU A 533 6.74 -4.08 39.31
C LEU A 533 6.69 -3.66 40.78
N PHE A 534 5.52 -3.20 41.24
CA PHE A 534 5.34 -2.78 42.63
C PHE A 534 5.47 -3.93 43.63
N LEU A 535 4.90 -5.10 43.33
CA LEU A 535 5.04 -6.29 44.17
C LEU A 535 6.50 -6.77 44.27
N ASN A 536 7.26 -6.66 43.18
CA ASN A 536 8.68 -6.98 43.18
C ASN A 536 9.48 -6.03 44.08
N GLU A 537 9.25 -4.72 43.96
CA GLU A 537 9.87 -3.66 44.78
C GLU A 537 9.63 -3.84 46.29
N LEU A 538 8.43 -4.28 46.67
CA LEU A 538 8.09 -4.55 48.08
C LEU A 538 8.56 -5.93 48.60
N GLY A 539 9.24 -6.72 47.76
CA GLY A 539 9.78 -8.03 48.11
C GLY A 539 8.75 -9.16 48.19
N TYR A 540 7.58 -8.99 47.54
CA TYR A 540 6.52 -10.01 47.51
C TYR A 540 6.70 -11.05 46.38
N LEU A 541 7.66 -10.82 45.47
CA LEU A 541 8.05 -11.73 44.39
C LEU A 541 9.50 -12.20 44.55
N PRO A 542 9.78 -13.14 45.49
CA PRO A 542 11.15 -13.53 45.85
C PRO A 542 11.83 -14.57 44.92
N ASP A 543 11.10 -15.20 43.99
CA ASP A 543 11.55 -16.39 43.24
C ASP A 543 12.23 -16.11 41.88
N PHE A 544 13.14 -17.01 41.49
CA PHE A 544 13.89 -16.97 40.22
C PHE A 544 13.09 -17.36 38.96
N ASP A 545 11.89 -17.91 39.11
CA ASP A 545 11.09 -18.43 37.98
C ASP A 545 10.27 -17.35 37.25
N LEU A 546 10.14 -16.17 37.86
CA LEU A 546 9.57 -14.97 37.25
C LEU A 546 10.69 -14.06 36.73
N PRO A 547 10.42 -13.22 35.72
CA PRO A 547 11.38 -12.23 35.25
C PRO A 547 11.82 -11.28 36.37
N LYS A 548 13.03 -10.73 36.21
CA LYS A 548 13.57 -9.75 37.14
C LYS A 548 12.82 -8.42 37.08
N ARG A 549 13.04 -7.57 38.08
CA ARG A 549 12.48 -6.22 38.19
C ARG A 549 12.58 -5.41 36.89
N GLU A 550 13.75 -5.44 36.24
CA GLU A 550 14.00 -4.65 35.03
C GLU A 550 13.03 -5.02 33.90
N HIS A 551 12.63 -6.30 33.82
CA HIS A 551 11.68 -6.77 32.81
C HIS A 551 10.29 -6.13 32.98
N PHE A 552 9.76 -6.10 34.21
CA PHE A 552 8.45 -5.48 34.46
C PHE A 552 8.49 -3.96 34.24
N GLN A 553 9.62 -3.32 34.57
CA GLN A 553 9.82 -1.90 34.29
C GLN A 553 9.84 -1.62 32.79
N GLU A 554 10.66 -2.33 32.02
CA GLU A 554 10.80 -2.16 30.57
C GLU A 554 9.45 -2.33 29.87
N HIS A 555 8.68 -3.36 30.24
CA HIS A 555 7.35 -3.58 29.68
C HIS A 555 6.34 -2.51 30.07
N PHE A 556 6.28 -2.09 31.34
CA PHE A 556 5.41 -1.00 31.78
C PHE A 556 5.67 0.30 31.00
N GLU A 557 6.96 0.70 30.89
CA GLU A 557 7.34 1.90 30.16
C GLU A 557 7.06 1.78 28.66
N LYS A 558 7.27 0.59 28.09
CA LYS A 558 6.97 0.30 26.68
C LYS A 558 5.48 0.36 26.39
N ASP A 559 4.64 -0.23 27.23
CA ASP A 559 3.19 -0.20 27.04
C ASP A 559 2.64 1.23 27.17
N TYR A 560 3.14 2.02 28.13
CA TYR A 560 2.79 3.45 28.23
C TYR A 560 3.17 4.21 26.95
N ALA A 561 4.37 3.99 26.42
CA ALA A 561 4.79 4.63 25.16
C ALA A 561 3.96 4.17 23.96
N LEU A 562 3.61 2.88 23.88
CA LEU A 562 2.76 2.35 22.80
C LEU A 562 1.33 2.87 22.89
N LEU A 563 0.78 3.05 24.10
CA LEU A 563 -0.52 3.72 24.30
C LEU A 563 -0.48 5.16 23.81
N ALA A 564 0.54 5.94 24.21
CA ALA A 564 0.71 7.31 23.74
C ALA A 564 0.79 7.37 22.21
N GLN A 565 1.55 6.45 21.59
CA GLN A 565 1.68 6.35 20.14
C GLN A 565 0.36 6.02 19.44
N GLN A 566 -0.42 5.07 19.97
CA GLN A 566 -1.74 4.71 19.44
C GLN A 566 -2.76 5.86 19.55
N LEU A 567 -2.55 6.76 20.50
CA LEU A 567 -3.31 7.99 20.69
C LEU A 567 -2.74 9.19 19.91
N ASN A 568 -1.95 8.95 18.86
CA ASN A 568 -1.26 9.96 18.05
C ASN A 568 -0.26 10.84 18.83
N ASP A 569 0.55 10.22 19.68
CA ASP A 569 1.53 10.88 20.54
C ASP A 569 0.89 11.98 21.40
N ALA A 570 -0.27 11.68 21.99
CA ALA A 570 -0.93 12.60 22.91
C ALA A 570 0.05 12.96 24.04
N GLU A 571 0.57 14.20 24.00
CA GLU A 571 1.64 14.71 24.88
C GLU A 571 1.35 14.48 26.37
N GLU A 572 0.08 14.34 26.73
CA GLU A 572 -0.41 14.19 28.10
C GLU A 572 -1.33 12.96 28.27
N CYS A 573 -0.96 11.85 27.63
CA CYS A 573 -1.64 10.55 27.76
C CYS A 573 -1.96 10.17 29.22
N TYR A 574 -1.10 10.52 30.18
CA TYR A 574 -1.32 10.26 31.60
C TYR A 574 -2.61 10.89 32.17
N LEU A 575 -3.09 12.02 31.63
CA LEU A 575 -4.34 12.65 32.07
C LEU A 575 -5.56 11.84 31.65
N TRP A 576 -5.52 11.27 30.45
CA TRP A 576 -6.54 10.31 30.01
C TRP A 576 -6.55 9.08 30.90
N LEU A 577 -5.37 8.54 31.25
CA LEU A 577 -5.25 7.41 32.19
C LEU A 577 -5.80 7.73 33.58
N PHE A 578 -5.47 8.89 34.17
CA PHE A 578 -6.03 9.31 35.46
C PHE A 578 -7.56 9.37 35.42
N LYS A 579 -8.13 9.84 34.31
CA LYS A 579 -9.59 9.87 34.12
C LYS A 579 -10.18 8.46 34.05
N LEU A 580 -9.54 7.53 33.32
CA LEU A 580 -10.00 6.13 33.29
C LEU A 580 -9.94 5.46 34.67
N PHE A 581 -8.89 5.71 35.45
CA PHE A 581 -8.77 5.15 36.81
C PHE A 581 -9.84 5.69 37.77
N ASN A 582 -10.24 6.97 37.63
CA ASN A 582 -11.40 7.52 38.31
C ASN A 582 -12.66 6.70 38.02
N HIS A 583 -12.94 6.46 36.73
CA HIS A 583 -14.15 5.74 36.30
C HIS A 583 -14.17 4.28 36.75
N LEU A 584 -13.02 3.60 36.83
CA LEU A 584 -12.92 2.21 37.31
C LEU A 584 -13.43 1.99 38.75
N ILE A 585 -13.55 3.06 39.53
CA ILE A 585 -14.06 3.01 40.92
C ILE A 585 -15.59 2.96 40.96
N ASN A 586 -16.27 3.27 39.86
CA ASN A 586 -17.72 3.19 39.81
C ASN A 586 -18.24 1.77 40.03
N GLU A 587 -19.41 1.67 40.65
CA GLU A 587 -20.06 0.40 40.95
C GLU A 587 -20.31 -0.44 39.68
N GLU A 588 -20.47 0.20 38.53
CA GLU A 588 -20.67 -0.46 37.24
C GLU A 588 -19.50 -1.34 36.81
N PHE A 589 -18.27 -1.05 37.26
CA PHE A 589 -17.06 -1.82 36.95
C PHE A 589 -16.75 -2.91 37.98
N ILE A 590 -17.51 -2.98 39.07
CA ILE A 590 -17.34 -4.00 40.10
C ILE A 590 -17.92 -5.33 39.59
N ARG A 591 -17.05 -6.31 39.33
CA ARG A 591 -17.42 -7.66 38.88
C ARG A 591 -17.01 -8.67 39.94
N GLU A 592 -18.00 -9.34 40.53
CA GLU A 592 -17.76 -10.34 41.58
C GLU A 592 -17.16 -11.64 41.02
N GLY A 593 -16.21 -12.21 41.76
CA GLY A 593 -15.60 -13.51 41.46
C GLY A 593 -14.07 -13.49 41.47
N LEU A 594 -13.49 -14.61 41.06
CA LEU A 594 -12.04 -14.86 41.00
C LEU A 594 -11.61 -15.09 39.55
N LEU A 595 -10.45 -14.57 39.16
CA LEU A 595 -9.82 -14.78 37.85
C LEU A 595 -9.09 -16.13 37.82
N ASP A 596 -9.83 -17.23 37.94
CA ASP A 596 -9.30 -18.59 38.07
C ASP A 596 -9.25 -19.38 36.74
N ASN A 597 -9.77 -18.82 35.65
CA ASN A 597 -9.77 -19.43 34.33
C ASN A 597 -9.72 -18.37 33.22
N ARG A 598 -9.41 -18.81 31.99
CA ARG A 598 -9.27 -17.92 30.83
C ARG A 598 -10.59 -17.30 30.37
N GLU A 599 -11.72 -17.99 30.54
CA GLU A 599 -13.04 -17.46 30.17
C GLU A 599 -13.36 -16.17 30.96
N LYS A 600 -13.12 -16.18 32.27
CA LYS A 600 -13.32 -15.00 33.13
C LYS A 600 -12.36 -13.86 32.79
N VAL A 601 -11.13 -14.19 32.42
CA VAL A 601 -10.14 -13.21 31.91
C VAL A 601 -10.65 -12.57 30.61
N VAL A 602 -11.06 -13.36 29.63
CA VAL A 602 -11.63 -12.88 28.36
C VAL A 602 -12.86 -12.01 28.60
N HIS A 603 -13.72 -12.42 29.55
CA HIS A 603 -14.90 -11.65 29.96
C HIS A 603 -14.50 -10.29 30.56
N LEU A 604 -13.54 -10.25 31.48
CA LEU A 604 -13.04 -9.00 32.06
C LEU A 604 -12.44 -8.09 30.96
N GLU A 605 -11.55 -8.62 30.13
CA GLU A 605 -10.88 -7.85 29.08
C GLU A 605 -11.88 -7.24 28.08
N THR A 606 -12.84 -8.06 27.61
CA THR A 606 -13.89 -7.60 26.70
C THR A 606 -14.83 -6.59 27.35
N PHE A 607 -15.09 -6.75 28.66
CA PHE A 607 -15.91 -5.84 29.43
C PHE A 607 -15.24 -4.48 29.59
N LEU A 608 -13.95 -4.45 29.96
CA LEU A 608 -13.16 -3.22 30.06
C LEU A 608 -13.04 -2.53 28.68
N GLU A 609 -12.78 -3.28 27.61
CA GLU A 609 -12.73 -2.72 26.25
C GLU A 609 -14.04 -1.98 25.91
N LYS A 610 -15.18 -2.63 26.08
CA LYS A 610 -16.48 -2.09 25.66
C LYS A 610 -17.03 -0.99 26.57
N GLN A 611 -16.79 -1.08 27.87
CA GLN A 611 -17.45 -0.23 28.87
C GLN A 611 -16.53 0.85 29.44
N LEU A 612 -15.21 0.64 29.44
CA LEU A 612 -14.23 1.64 29.90
C LEU A 612 -13.51 2.31 28.73
N ILE A 613 -12.95 1.54 27.80
CA ILE A 613 -12.07 2.12 26.79
C ILE A 613 -12.86 2.81 25.67
N PHE A 614 -13.82 2.12 25.04
CA PHE A 614 -14.57 2.66 23.89
C PHE A 614 -15.27 3.99 24.16
N PRO A 615 -15.95 4.21 25.30
CA PRO A 615 -16.61 5.50 25.55
C PRO A 615 -15.65 6.68 25.60
N HIS A 616 -14.40 6.44 26.00
CA HIS A 616 -13.36 7.45 26.21
C HIS A 616 -12.39 7.58 25.02
N LEU A 617 -12.67 6.91 23.89
CA LEU A 617 -11.87 7.00 22.66
C LEU A 617 -12.41 7.98 21.62
N ASN A 618 -13.65 8.44 21.76
CA ASN A 618 -14.30 9.32 20.78
C ASN A 618 -13.53 10.63 20.55
N SER A 619 -13.04 11.27 21.63
CA SER A 619 -12.11 12.40 21.56
C SER A 619 -11.21 12.43 22.78
N VAL A 620 -10.03 11.82 22.68
CA VAL A 620 -9.02 11.81 23.75
C VAL A 620 -8.57 13.23 24.11
N THR A 621 -8.50 14.13 23.13
CA THR A 621 -8.22 15.55 23.36
C THR A 621 -9.25 16.20 24.28
N GLU A 622 -10.54 15.91 24.07
CA GLU A 622 -11.61 16.42 24.95
C GLU A 622 -11.51 15.81 26.34
N GLU A 623 -11.23 14.51 26.45
CA GLU A 623 -11.05 13.82 27.73
C GLU A 623 -9.92 14.45 28.56
N ILE A 624 -8.78 14.73 27.92
CA ILE A 624 -7.63 15.42 28.53
C ILE A 624 -8.02 16.84 28.94
N ARG A 625 -8.70 17.60 28.06
CA ARG A 625 -9.13 18.97 28.33
C ARG A 625 -10.08 19.03 29.52
N GLN A 626 -11.06 18.14 29.58
CA GLN A 626 -12.01 18.05 30.70
C GLN A 626 -11.29 17.78 32.03
N TYR A 627 -10.30 16.88 32.02
CA TYR A 627 -9.50 16.62 33.22
C TYR A 627 -8.76 17.88 33.67
N LYS A 628 -8.10 18.58 32.74
CA LYS A 628 -7.37 19.82 33.05
C LYS A 628 -8.29 20.91 33.61
N LEU A 629 -9.45 21.13 32.99
CA LEU A 629 -10.42 22.11 33.46
C LEU A 629 -10.89 21.78 34.88
N ALA A 630 -11.25 20.51 35.14
CA ALA A 630 -11.65 20.07 36.47
C ALA A 630 -10.51 20.21 37.50
N TYR A 631 -9.26 19.94 37.10
CA TYR A 631 -8.08 20.11 37.96
C TYR A 631 -7.81 21.59 38.26
N MET A 632 -7.99 22.46 37.28
CA MET A 632 -7.84 23.90 37.45
C MET A 632 -8.94 24.48 38.36
N ASP A 633 -10.19 24.04 38.20
CA ASP A 633 -11.29 24.43 39.07
C ASP A 633 -11.06 23.95 40.51
N PHE A 634 -10.49 22.75 40.67
CA PHE A 634 -10.01 22.28 41.97
C PHE A 634 -8.98 23.24 42.56
N LEU A 635 -7.94 23.61 41.82
CA LEU A 635 -6.90 24.54 42.30
C LEU A 635 -7.45 25.95 42.59
N ARG A 636 -8.48 26.40 41.86
CA ARG A 636 -9.10 27.72 42.06
C ARG A 636 -9.75 27.87 43.44
N GLN A 637 -10.19 26.78 44.04
CA GLN A 637 -10.67 26.78 45.43
C GLN A 637 -9.54 27.14 46.43
N PHE A 638 -8.27 27.05 46.01
CA PHE A 638 -7.09 27.30 46.84
C PHE A 638 -6.28 28.54 46.43
N ASN A 639 -6.35 29.02 45.17
CA ASN A 639 -5.63 30.21 44.69
C ASN A 639 -6.38 30.98 43.58
N GLU A 640 -6.52 32.31 43.73
CA GLU A 640 -7.33 33.18 42.84
C GLU A 640 -6.58 33.85 41.67
N LYS A 641 -5.28 33.61 41.46
CA LYS A 641 -4.54 34.36 40.41
C LYS A 641 -4.80 33.84 39.00
N PHE A 642 -5.26 34.75 38.13
CA PHE A 642 -5.31 34.56 36.68
C PHE A 642 -3.89 34.61 36.08
N SER A 643 -3.51 33.64 35.24
CA SER A 643 -2.23 33.61 34.53
C SER A 643 -2.41 33.60 33.02
N LEU A 644 -1.45 34.20 32.30
CA LEU A 644 -1.40 34.22 30.83
C LEU A 644 -1.42 32.79 30.22
N GLU A 645 -0.88 31.81 30.95
CA GLU A 645 -0.86 30.39 30.56
C GLU A 645 -2.26 29.86 30.27
N ARG A 646 -3.28 30.27 31.05
CA ARG A 646 -4.67 29.83 30.85
C ARG A 646 -5.26 30.27 29.51
N TYR A 647 -4.82 31.42 28.99
CA TYR A 647 -5.24 31.91 27.69
C TYR A 647 -4.44 31.25 26.56
N VAL A 648 -3.16 30.95 26.79
CA VAL A 648 -2.29 30.26 25.82
C VAL A 648 -2.75 28.81 25.63
N ASP A 649 -3.11 28.12 26.71
CA ASP A 649 -3.60 26.74 26.67
C ASP A 649 -5.10 26.65 26.33
N GLU A 650 -5.74 27.80 26.06
CA GLU A 650 -7.14 27.91 25.62
C GLU A 650 -8.20 27.40 26.62
N PHE A 651 -7.92 27.47 27.92
CA PHE A 651 -8.89 27.08 28.98
C PHE A 651 -9.88 28.19 29.35
N GLN A 652 -9.57 29.45 29.03
CA GLN A 652 -10.43 30.59 29.35
C GLN A 652 -10.53 31.58 28.20
N GLU A 653 -11.71 32.18 28.07
CA GLU A 653 -12.00 33.30 27.17
C GLU A 653 -12.19 34.59 28.00
N ASN A 654 -11.72 35.72 27.47
CA ASN A 654 -11.98 37.03 28.05
C ASN A 654 -12.16 38.07 26.94
N ASP A 655 -13.40 38.23 26.48
CA ASP A 655 -13.74 39.12 25.37
C ASP A 655 -13.42 40.60 25.64
N GLN A 656 -13.30 41.02 26.92
CA GLN A 656 -12.93 42.39 27.27
C GLN A 656 -11.44 42.66 27.02
N GLN A 657 -10.59 41.66 27.31
CA GLN A 657 -9.14 41.79 27.14
C GLN A 657 -8.68 41.36 25.75
N PHE A 658 -9.32 40.34 25.19
CA PHE A 658 -9.01 39.73 23.90
C PHE A 658 -10.32 39.60 23.10
N PRO A 659 -10.77 40.66 22.41
CA PRO A 659 -11.99 40.60 21.63
C PRO A 659 -11.84 39.57 20.49
N LEU A 660 -12.95 38.89 20.16
CA LEU A 660 -13.03 37.91 19.08
C LEU A 660 -12.11 36.69 19.24
N LEU A 661 -11.58 36.45 20.45
CA LEU A 661 -10.61 35.39 20.75
C LEU A 661 -11.10 34.00 20.33
N HIS A 662 -12.40 33.78 20.35
CA HIS A 662 -13.04 32.52 19.99
C HIS A 662 -12.91 32.10 18.52
N TYR A 663 -12.47 32.98 17.62
CA TYR A 663 -12.10 32.62 16.24
C TYR A 663 -10.62 32.22 16.10
N PHE A 664 -9.79 32.52 17.10
CA PHE A 664 -8.34 32.36 17.09
C PHE A 664 -7.89 31.10 17.85
N ASN A 665 -8.54 29.96 17.54
CA ASN A 665 -8.14 28.65 18.05
C ASN A 665 -6.88 28.13 17.33
N VAL A 666 -6.04 27.43 18.08
CA VAL A 666 -4.87 26.69 17.61
C VAL A 666 -5.30 25.46 16.81
N THR A 667 -4.69 25.19 15.66
CA THR A 667 -5.02 24.02 14.82
C THR A 667 -3.77 23.25 14.39
N ASN A 668 -3.85 21.93 14.37
CA ASN A 668 -2.72 21.02 14.06
C ASN A 668 -2.46 20.79 12.56
N ILE A 669 -3.27 21.38 11.68
CA ILE A 669 -3.29 21.12 10.23
C ILE A 669 -1.95 21.41 9.54
N HIS A 670 -1.15 22.34 10.05
CA HIS A 670 0.14 22.70 9.46
C HIS A 670 1.30 21.82 9.96
N THR A 671 1.10 21.09 11.06
CA THR A 671 2.12 20.23 11.70
C THR A 671 1.84 18.74 11.50
N ALA A 672 0.58 18.34 11.33
CA ALA A 672 0.16 16.95 11.24
C ALA A 672 -0.24 16.60 9.79
N ASN A 673 0.19 15.44 9.30
CA ASN A 673 -0.30 14.90 8.03
C ASN A 673 -1.74 14.37 8.24
N PRO A 674 -2.76 14.96 7.58
CA PRO A 674 -4.16 14.57 7.78
C PRO A 674 -4.44 13.10 7.48
N MET A 675 -3.70 12.48 6.55
CA MET A 675 -3.85 11.04 6.25
C MET A 675 -3.37 10.14 7.37
N ASN A 676 -2.27 10.51 8.01
CA ASN A 676 -1.71 9.72 9.11
C ASN A 676 -2.65 9.81 10.32
N GLU A 677 -3.11 11.02 10.65
CA GLU A 677 -4.08 11.22 11.73
C GLU A 677 -5.39 10.48 11.45
N PHE A 678 -5.91 10.55 10.21
CA PHE A 678 -7.11 9.83 9.79
C PHE A 678 -6.96 8.32 9.94
N SER A 679 -5.85 7.75 9.45
CA SER A 679 -5.60 6.31 9.52
C SER A 679 -5.49 5.82 10.96
N SER A 680 -4.81 6.58 11.83
CA SER A 680 -4.71 6.27 13.25
C SER A 680 -6.07 6.35 13.95
N LYS A 681 -6.84 7.43 13.74
CA LYS A 681 -8.17 7.57 14.34
C LYS A 681 -9.14 6.49 13.85
N LEU A 682 -9.06 6.11 12.58
CA LEU A 682 -9.86 5.00 12.02
C LEU A 682 -9.49 3.65 12.65
N ALA A 683 -8.21 3.41 12.94
CA ALA A 683 -7.73 2.16 13.54
C ALA A 683 -8.21 1.94 14.98
N ILE A 684 -8.45 3.01 15.74
CA ILE A 684 -8.98 2.96 17.11
C ILE A 684 -10.51 3.07 17.18
N LEU A 685 -11.19 3.30 16.05
CA LEU A 685 -12.63 3.50 16.01
C LEU A 685 -13.36 2.20 16.38
N PRO A 686 -14.21 2.19 17.43
CA PRO A 686 -14.94 1.00 17.84
C PRO A 686 -15.72 0.40 16.68
N TYR A 687 -15.58 -0.91 16.49
CA TYR A 687 -16.24 -1.64 15.39
C TYR A 687 -15.91 -1.10 13.98
N GLY A 688 -14.83 -0.35 13.79
CA GLY A 688 -14.49 0.28 12.52
C GLY A 688 -14.43 -0.71 11.35
N THR A 689 -13.92 -1.92 11.56
CA THR A 689 -13.85 -2.98 10.53
C THR A 689 -15.22 -3.53 10.11
N GLN A 690 -16.26 -3.29 10.90
CA GLN A 690 -17.65 -3.64 10.61
C GLN A 690 -18.40 -2.43 10.02
N THR A 691 -18.15 -1.23 10.53
CA THR A 691 -18.85 0.00 10.15
C THR A 691 -18.29 0.64 8.86
N TYR A 692 -16.97 0.66 8.70
CA TYR A 692 -16.24 1.22 7.53
C TYR A 692 -15.27 0.21 6.90
N PRO A 693 -15.77 -0.97 6.52
CA PRO A 693 -14.97 -2.09 6.05
C PRO A 693 -14.16 -1.79 4.77
N LEU A 694 -14.68 -1.00 3.83
CA LEU A 694 -13.97 -0.71 2.57
C LEU A 694 -12.84 0.30 2.79
N THR A 695 -13.07 1.35 3.58
CA THR A 695 -12.06 2.36 3.91
C THR A 695 -10.86 1.72 4.57
N ILE A 696 -11.09 0.90 5.61
CA ILE A 696 -10.01 0.19 6.31
C ILE A 696 -9.26 -0.73 5.34
N PHE A 697 -9.99 -1.53 4.57
CA PHE A 697 -9.40 -2.47 3.61
C PHE A 697 -8.51 -1.77 2.57
N LEU A 698 -8.92 -0.61 2.08
CA LEU A 698 -8.14 0.16 1.10
C LEU A 698 -6.93 0.84 1.74
N LEU A 699 -7.08 1.42 2.94
CA LEU A 699 -5.98 2.12 3.62
C LEU A 699 -4.86 1.20 4.09
N GLU A 700 -5.19 -0.03 4.52
CA GLU A 700 -4.19 -1.05 4.91
C GLU A 700 -3.14 -1.33 3.82
N LYS A 701 -3.50 -1.16 2.55
CA LYS A 701 -2.63 -1.44 1.40
C LYS A 701 -2.65 -0.32 0.37
N ILE A 702 -2.86 0.93 0.80
CA ILE A 702 -3.05 2.05 -0.13
C ILE A 702 -1.87 2.24 -1.08
N ASP A 703 -0.64 2.08 -0.58
CA ASP A 703 0.57 2.19 -1.39
C ASP A 703 0.65 1.12 -2.48
N ILE A 704 0.12 -0.08 -2.21
CA ILE A 704 0.05 -1.16 -3.19
C ILE A 704 -1.04 -0.86 -4.22
N TYR A 705 -2.24 -0.48 -3.77
CA TYR A 705 -3.38 -0.20 -4.64
C TYR A 705 -3.19 1.05 -5.51
N ALA A 706 -2.37 2.02 -5.07
CA ALA A 706 -2.01 3.20 -5.85
C ALA A 706 -1.32 2.85 -7.19
N ASN A 707 -0.74 1.65 -7.31
CA ASN A 707 -0.12 1.19 -8.56
C ASN A 707 -1.13 0.84 -9.65
N ILE A 708 -2.40 0.56 -9.30
CA ILE A 708 -3.44 0.12 -10.25
C ILE A 708 -3.64 1.13 -11.38
N GLN A 709 -3.57 2.43 -11.09
CA GLN A 709 -3.78 3.51 -12.07
C GLN A 709 -2.82 3.45 -13.27
N HIS A 710 -1.64 2.85 -13.10
CA HIS A 710 -0.61 2.74 -14.14
C HIS A 710 -0.90 1.61 -15.13
N LEU A 711 -1.92 0.79 -14.89
CA LEU A 711 -2.29 -0.33 -15.76
C LEU A 711 -2.74 0.13 -17.16
N TYR A 712 -3.55 1.19 -17.26
CA TYR A 712 -4.09 1.62 -18.55
C TYR A 712 -3.02 2.14 -19.53
N PRO A 713 -2.09 3.03 -19.15
CA PRO A 713 -1.00 3.47 -20.04
C PRO A 713 -0.18 2.30 -20.61
N ILE A 714 0.11 1.28 -19.79
CA ILE A 714 0.84 0.08 -20.21
C ILE A 714 0.03 -0.72 -21.23
N VAL A 715 -1.26 -0.93 -20.98
CA VAL A 715 -2.16 -1.61 -21.92
C VAL A 715 -2.31 -0.84 -23.23
N ALA A 716 -2.45 0.49 -23.18
CA ALA A 716 -2.60 1.33 -24.36
C ALA A 716 -1.39 1.21 -25.29
N PHE A 717 -0.18 1.31 -24.74
CA PHE A 717 1.05 1.17 -25.51
C PHE A 717 1.23 -0.25 -26.07
N THR A 718 1.03 -1.28 -25.25
CA THR A 718 1.18 -2.68 -25.70
C THR A 718 0.17 -3.06 -26.78
N ASN A 719 -1.08 -2.59 -26.68
CA ASN A 719 -2.08 -2.78 -27.72
C ASN A 719 -1.69 -2.10 -29.03
N HIS A 720 -1.15 -0.87 -28.98
CA HIS A 720 -0.64 -0.17 -30.15
C HIS A 720 0.50 -0.96 -30.82
N LEU A 721 1.44 -1.48 -30.02
CA LEU A 721 2.54 -2.31 -30.54
C LEU A 721 2.04 -3.59 -31.20
N ILE A 722 1.06 -4.28 -30.60
CA ILE A 722 0.43 -5.45 -31.22
C ILE A 722 -0.21 -5.05 -32.55
N GLN A 723 -1.03 -4.01 -32.60
CA GLN A 723 -1.68 -3.58 -33.85
C GLN A 723 -0.68 -3.20 -34.96
N LYS A 724 0.46 -2.61 -34.59
CA LYS A 724 1.49 -2.17 -35.53
C LYS A 724 2.37 -3.31 -36.04
N PHE A 725 2.82 -4.19 -35.16
CA PHE A 725 3.91 -5.14 -35.44
C PHE A 725 3.52 -6.62 -35.48
N ASP A 726 2.30 -7.00 -35.09
CA ASP A 726 1.88 -8.42 -35.04
C ASP A 726 2.05 -9.10 -36.41
N TYR A 727 2.75 -10.24 -36.42
CA TYR A 727 3.22 -10.98 -37.60
C TYR A 727 4.16 -10.23 -38.56
N ARG A 728 4.64 -9.02 -38.24
CA ARG A 728 5.39 -8.15 -39.15
C ARG A 728 6.86 -7.92 -38.77
N ILE A 729 7.28 -8.37 -37.60
CA ILE A 729 8.67 -8.26 -37.12
C ILE A 729 9.22 -9.65 -36.76
N LYS A 730 10.49 -9.88 -37.10
CA LYS A 730 11.20 -11.11 -36.76
C LYS A 730 11.66 -11.06 -35.30
N ARG A 731 11.70 -12.21 -34.63
CA ARG A 731 12.19 -12.33 -33.25
C ARG A 731 13.61 -11.77 -33.08
N ASN A 732 14.52 -12.09 -34.01
CA ASN A 732 15.91 -11.60 -33.96
C ASN A 732 16.01 -10.08 -34.09
N ASP A 733 15.13 -9.44 -34.87
CA ASP A 733 15.09 -7.99 -34.98
C ASP A 733 14.62 -7.36 -33.66
N ALA A 734 13.59 -7.92 -33.03
CA ALA A 734 13.08 -7.45 -31.74
C ALA A 734 14.09 -7.65 -30.58
N LEU A 735 14.87 -8.72 -30.61
CA LEU A 735 15.95 -8.99 -29.63
C LEU A 735 17.20 -8.15 -29.90
N GLY A 736 17.50 -7.87 -31.17
CA GLY A 736 18.68 -7.11 -31.59
C GLY A 736 18.53 -5.61 -31.37
N LYS A 737 17.37 -5.04 -31.73
CA LYS A 737 17.10 -3.60 -31.74
C LYS A 737 16.47 -3.12 -30.43
N THR A 738 16.65 -1.84 -30.16
CA THR A 738 16.13 -1.12 -28.99
C THR A 738 14.80 -0.45 -29.33
N ILE A 739 14.03 -0.05 -28.32
CA ILE A 739 12.75 0.65 -28.51
C ILE A 739 12.94 1.93 -29.33
N SER A 740 14.02 2.67 -29.06
CA SER A 740 14.38 3.92 -29.76
C SER A 740 14.43 3.80 -31.28
N ASN A 741 14.81 2.63 -31.81
CA ASN A 741 14.88 2.41 -33.26
C ASN A 741 13.50 2.43 -33.93
N TYR A 742 12.43 2.18 -33.17
CA TYR A 742 11.06 2.04 -33.67
C TYR A 742 10.15 3.23 -33.35
N LEU A 743 10.56 4.13 -32.46
CA LEU A 743 9.76 5.32 -32.09
C LEU A 743 9.64 6.32 -33.24
N ASN A 744 10.69 6.48 -34.05
CA ASN A 744 10.78 7.50 -35.10
C ASN A 744 10.46 6.97 -36.51
N GLN A 745 9.89 5.76 -36.63
CA GLN A 745 9.62 5.11 -37.92
C GLN A 745 8.11 5.10 -38.24
N GLY A 746 7.75 5.67 -39.39
CA GLY A 746 6.38 5.63 -39.95
C GLY A 746 5.62 6.96 -39.90
N SER A 747 4.43 6.97 -40.52
CA SER A 747 3.50 8.12 -40.55
C SER A 747 2.77 8.35 -39.22
N ASP A 748 2.89 7.43 -38.26
CA ASP A 748 2.25 7.42 -36.93
C ASP A 748 3.25 7.66 -35.79
N SER A 749 4.42 8.26 -36.08
CA SER A 749 5.51 8.47 -35.11
C SER A 749 5.11 9.35 -33.94
N GLU A 750 4.34 10.42 -34.15
CA GLU A 750 3.85 11.30 -33.07
C GLU A 750 2.95 10.54 -32.06
N ILE A 751 2.01 9.72 -32.55
CA ILE A 751 1.12 8.92 -31.72
C ILE A 751 1.91 7.84 -30.96
N THR A 752 2.88 7.22 -31.63
CA THR A 752 3.75 6.20 -31.01
C THR A 752 4.60 6.81 -29.89
N LEU A 753 5.09 8.04 -30.09
CA LEU A 753 5.88 8.77 -29.10
C LEU A 753 5.04 9.15 -27.87
N ASP A 754 3.84 9.71 -28.07
CA ASP A 754 2.93 10.07 -26.96
C ASP A 754 2.56 8.85 -26.11
N LEU A 755 2.16 7.74 -26.74
CA LEU A 755 1.85 6.49 -26.02
C LEU A 755 3.08 5.91 -25.29
N TYR A 756 4.28 6.06 -25.87
CA TYR A 756 5.52 5.65 -25.23
C TYR A 756 5.86 6.51 -24.00
N GLU A 757 5.72 7.83 -24.09
CA GLU A 757 5.96 8.76 -22.98
C GLU A 757 5.02 8.45 -21.80
N GLN A 758 3.73 8.26 -22.07
CA GLN A 758 2.75 7.86 -21.06
C GLN A 758 3.07 6.48 -20.45
N PHE A 759 3.49 5.52 -21.27
CA PHE A 759 3.91 4.19 -20.79
C PHE A 759 5.13 4.27 -19.88
N VAL A 760 6.18 4.99 -20.28
CA VAL A 760 7.42 5.07 -19.51
C VAL A 760 7.22 5.85 -18.21
N ASP A 761 6.46 6.94 -18.23
CA ASP A 761 6.08 7.63 -17.00
C ASP A 761 5.32 6.71 -16.03
N ALA A 762 4.33 5.96 -16.53
CA ALA A 762 3.59 5.00 -15.74
C ALA A 762 4.47 3.85 -15.22
N TRP A 763 5.38 3.34 -16.05
CA TRP A 763 6.28 2.24 -15.70
C TRP A 763 7.21 2.61 -14.54
N TYR A 764 7.79 3.81 -14.55
CA TYR A 764 8.71 4.28 -13.51
C TYR A 764 8.01 4.77 -12.23
N LYS A 765 6.70 4.98 -12.26
CA LYS A 765 5.90 5.31 -11.07
C LYS A 765 5.44 4.08 -10.29
N ILE A 766 5.62 2.87 -10.83
CA ILE A 766 5.29 1.64 -10.11
C ILE A 766 6.29 1.42 -8.97
N THR A 767 5.77 1.34 -7.75
CA THR A 767 6.56 1.19 -6.51
C THR A 767 6.70 -0.27 -6.05
N MET A 768 5.93 -1.18 -6.63
CA MET A 768 5.96 -2.60 -6.29
C MET A 768 7.28 -3.25 -6.69
N LYS A 769 7.93 -3.96 -5.76
CA LYS A 769 9.21 -4.67 -6.01
C LYS A 769 9.03 -6.05 -6.66
N GLU A 770 7.88 -6.66 -6.45
CA GLU A 770 7.60 -8.04 -6.90
C GLU A 770 6.28 -8.08 -7.67
N VAL A 771 6.29 -8.73 -8.83
CA VAL A 771 5.13 -8.93 -9.70
C VAL A 771 5.02 -10.40 -10.06
N GLN A 772 3.80 -10.88 -10.26
CA GLN A 772 3.51 -12.30 -10.44
C GLN A 772 2.84 -12.61 -11.79
N TYR A 773 3.36 -13.63 -12.46
CA TYR A 773 2.75 -14.24 -13.62
C TYR A 773 2.59 -15.74 -13.38
N ARG A 774 1.35 -16.25 -13.40
CA ARG A 774 1.03 -17.63 -13.00
C ARG A 774 1.58 -17.95 -11.60
N CYS A 775 2.55 -18.86 -11.49
CA CYS A 775 3.22 -19.24 -10.25
C CYS A 775 4.63 -18.63 -10.12
N GLN A 776 5.07 -17.80 -11.06
CA GLN A 776 6.40 -17.18 -11.05
C GLN A 776 6.33 -15.77 -10.48
N THR A 777 7.29 -15.45 -9.62
CA THR A 777 7.49 -14.09 -9.06
C THR A 777 8.71 -13.47 -9.74
N ALA A 778 8.51 -12.34 -10.40
CA ALA A 778 9.57 -11.54 -11.03
C ALA A 778 9.82 -10.28 -10.20
N LYS A 779 11.08 -9.86 -10.12
CA LYS A 779 11.48 -8.61 -9.48
C LYS A 779 11.40 -7.46 -10.47
N LEU A 780 10.76 -6.37 -10.06
CA LEU A 780 10.69 -5.13 -10.83
C LEU A 780 11.73 -4.15 -10.27
N GLU A 781 12.83 -3.97 -11.01
CA GLU A 781 13.92 -3.06 -10.64
C GLU A 781 14.21 -2.09 -11.79
N HIS A 782 14.14 -0.79 -11.51
CA HIS A 782 14.42 0.27 -12.48
C HIS A 782 15.91 0.64 -12.46
N ASN A 783 16.75 -0.18 -13.07
CA ASN A 783 18.21 -0.01 -13.09
C ASN A 783 18.72 0.98 -14.16
N ILE A 784 17.84 1.43 -15.04
CA ILE A 784 18.14 2.36 -16.15
C ILE A 784 17.40 3.68 -15.86
N PRO A 785 18.01 4.86 -16.05
CA PRO A 785 17.29 6.13 -15.93
C PRO A 785 16.16 6.26 -16.97
N GLN A 786 15.06 6.91 -16.60
CA GLN A 786 13.85 7.06 -17.44
C GLN A 786 14.17 7.57 -18.86
N TYR A 787 15.04 8.58 -18.98
CA TYR A 787 15.41 9.20 -20.27
C TYR A 787 16.30 8.30 -21.16
N GLU A 788 16.88 7.22 -20.62
CA GLU A 788 17.68 6.26 -21.40
C GLU A 788 16.94 4.95 -21.70
N PHE A 789 15.73 4.78 -21.14
CA PHE A 789 14.98 3.53 -21.23
C PHE A 789 14.82 3.06 -22.68
N ALA A 790 14.42 3.93 -23.61
CA ALA A 790 14.27 3.54 -25.02
C ALA A 790 15.57 3.09 -25.68
N LYS A 791 16.72 3.63 -25.26
CA LYS A 791 18.04 3.33 -25.87
C LYS A 791 18.65 2.05 -25.34
N ASN A 792 18.35 1.70 -24.09
CA ASN A 792 18.97 0.55 -23.41
C ASN A 792 18.05 -0.67 -23.33
N THR A 793 16.73 -0.51 -23.51
CA THR A 793 15.78 -1.61 -23.46
C THR A 793 15.55 -2.21 -24.85
N LYS A 794 15.66 -3.54 -24.95
CA LYS A 794 15.36 -4.29 -26.18
C LYS A 794 13.87 -4.22 -26.50
N PHE A 795 13.55 -4.15 -27.79
CA PHE A 795 12.16 -4.03 -28.22
C PHE A 795 11.31 -5.25 -27.83
N ALA A 796 11.90 -6.46 -27.82
CA ALA A 796 11.24 -7.68 -27.35
C ALA A 796 10.69 -7.60 -25.91
N ALA A 797 11.28 -6.77 -25.03
CA ALA A 797 10.85 -6.65 -23.64
C ALA A 797 9.46 -5.98 -23.49
N VAL A 798 9.03 -5.22 -24.51
CA VAL A 798 7.72 -4.54 -24.52
C VAL A 798 6.68 -5.23 -25.42
N LEU A 799 7.04 -6.37 -26.04
CA LEU A 799 6.14 -7.17 -26.87
C LEU A 799 5.65 -8.39 -26.08
N LEU A 800 4.39 -8.37 -25.64
CA LEU A 800 3.74 -9.48 -24.90
C LEU A 800 3.73 -10.76 -25.74
N ASN A 801 4.68 -11.67 -25.59
CA ASN A 801 4.80 -12.86 -26.44
C ASN A 801 4.55 -14.17 -25.67
N THR A 802 4.31 -15.26 -26.41
CA THR A 802 4.15 -16.62 -25.84
C THR A 802 5.47 -17.36 -25.65
N SER A 803 6.62 -16.74 -25.95
CA SER A 803 7.88 -17.45 -26.21
C SER A 803 8.67 -17.84 -24.96
N LYS A 804 9.41 -18.96 -25.10
CA LYS A 804 10.33 -19.60 -24.13
C LYS A 804 11.54 -18.75 -23.69
N ASP A 805 11.65 -17.49 -24.09
CA ASP A 805 12.86 -16.66 -23.98
C ASP A 805 12.86 -15.66 -22.81
N GLU A 806 11.87 -15.76 -21.90
CA GLU A 806 11.69 -14.95 -20.68
C GLU A 806 11.58 -13.42 -20.88
N SER A 807 11.75 -12.95 -22.12
CA SER A 807 11.93 -11.55 -22.48
C SER A 807 10.78 -10.63 -22.09
N SER A 808 9.53 -11.12 -22.20
CA SER A 808 8.31 -10.34 -21.93
C SER A 808 7.59 -10.74 -20.63
N ILE A 809 8.16 -11.67 -19.85
CA ILE A 809 7.52 -12.22 -18.63
C ILE A 809 7.28 -11.11 -17.61
N LEU A 810 8.23 -10.19 -17.43
CA LEU A 810 8.10 -9.09 -16.47
C LEU A 810 6.88 -8.20 -16.79
N LEU A 811 6.67 -7.89 -18.07
CA LEU A 811 5.54 -7.10 -18.53
C LEU A 811 4.21 -7.85 -18.32
N ALA A 812 4.16 -9.13 -18.66
CA ALA A 812 3.00 -9.97 -18.42
C ALA A 812 2.67 -10.09 -16.92
N ALA A 813 3.69 -10.26 -16.07
CA ALA A 813 3.57 -10.30 -14.62
C ALA A 813 3.03 -8.98 -14.06
N CYS A 814 3.53 -7.85 -14.56
CA CYS A 814 3.06 -6.52 -14.18
C CYS A 814 1.56 -6.36 -14.48
N LEU A 815 1.15 -6.61 -15.73
CA LEU A 815 -0.25 -6.52 -16.16
C LEU A 815 -1.17 -7.43 -15.32
N THR A 816 -0.80 -8.71 -15.17
CA THR A 816 -1.57 -9.67 -14.37
C THR A 816 -1.67 -9.25 -12.91
N THR A 817 -0.59 -8.74 -12.30
CA THR A 817 -0.57 -8.33 -10.89
C THR A 817 -1.47 -7.13 -10.66
N LEU A 818 -1.33 -6.07 -11.46
CA LEU A 818 -2.17 -4.87 -11.36
C LEU A 818 -3.65 -5.19 -11.56
N GLY A 819 -3.99 -6.02 -12.56
CA GLY A 819 -5.37 -6.47 -12.78
C GLY A 819 -5.93 -7.29 -11.61
N LYS A 820 -5.10 -8.15 -10.99
CA LYS A 820 -5.48 -8.93 -9.79
C LYS A 820 -5.71 -8.04 -8.57
N LEU A 821 -4.89 -7.00 -8.38
CA LEU A 821 -5.06 -6.05 -7.28
C LEU A 821 -6.40 -5.32 -7.38
N GLN A 822 -6.79 -4.85 -8.57
CA GLN A 822 -8.13 -4.28 -8.78
C GLN A 822 -9.24 -5.29 -8.48
N ASN A 823 -9.10 -6.52 -8.97
CA ASN A 823 -10.08 -7.57 -8.70
C ASN A 823 -10.19 -7.91 -7.20
N GLU A 824 -9.11 -7.80 -6.43
CA GLU A 824 -9.14 -7.98 -4.97
C GLU A 824 -10.12 -6.98 -4.32
N ILE A 825 -10.03 -5.71 -4.71
CA ILE A 825 -10.91 -4.64 -4.23
C ILE A 825 -12.36 -4.87 -4.65
N VAL A 826 -12.60 -5.15 -5.94
CA VAL A 826 -13.95 -5.39 -6.46
C VAL A 826 -14.59 -6.61 -5.80
N ASN A 827 -13.86 -7.71 -5.66
CA ASN A 827 -14.35 -8.92 -5.00
C ASN A 827 -14.64 -8.68 -3.51
N PHE A 828 -13.78 -7.94 -2.80
CA PHE A 828 -14.04 -7.57 -1.41
C PHE A 828 -15.35 -6.78 -1.28
N PHE A 829 -15.55 -5.79 -2.15
CA PHE A 829 -16.78 -4.99 -2.18
C PHE A 829 -18.03 -5.85 -2.43
N HIS A 830 -18.01 -6.73 -3.43
CA HIS A 830 -19.19 -7.54 -3.76
C HIS A 830 -19.50 -8.65 -2.75
N HIS A 831 -18.48 -9.30 -2.20
CA HIS A 831 -18.69 -10.39 -1.24
C HIS A 831 -18.98 -9.87 0.16
N LYS A 832 -18.20 -8.91 0.67
CA LYS A 832 -18.28 -8.47 2.07
C LYS A 832 -19.24 -7.31 2.30
N ILE A 833 -19.36 -6.37 1.35
CA ILE A 833 -20.17 -5.14 1.54
C ILE A 833 -21.60 -5.34 1.05
N ILE A 834 -21.77 -5.82 -0.18
CA ILE A 834 -23.12 -6.03 -0.74
C ILE A 834 -23.77 -7.32 -0.19
N GLY A 835 -22.98 -8.26 0.33
CA GLY A 835 -23.49 -9.53 0.85
C GLY A 835 -24.06 -10.45 -0.24
N ASN A 836 -23.63 -10.30 -1.49
CA ASN A 836 -24.07 -11.14 -2.60
C ASN A 836 -23.29 -12.47 -2.62
N GLU A 837 -23.39 -13.24 -1.54
CA GLU A 837 -22.98 -14.65 -1.55
C GLU A 837 -24.06 -15.45 -2.30
N GLY A 838 -23.89 -15.61 -3.61
CA GLY A 838 -24.67 -16.55 -4.42
C GLY A 838 -25.54 -15.97 -5.53
N SER A 839 -25.75 -14.66 -5.60
CA SER A 839 -26.39 -14.05 -6.77
C SER A 839 -25.33 -13.81 -7.85
N SER A 840 -25.25 -14.73 -8.80
CA SER A 840 -24.43 -14.62 -10.02
C SER A 840 -24.90 -13.47 -10.92
N ARG A 841 -24.85 -12.21 -10.47
CA ARG A 841 -24.66 -11.12 -11.42
C ARG A 841 -23.32 -11.41 -12.04
N ARG A 842 -23.33 -12.00 -13.24
CA ARG A 842 -22.17 -12.11 -14.13
C ARG A 842 -21.64 -10.70 -14.33
N GLN A 843 -20.82 -10.21 -13.42
CA GLN A 843 -20.01 -9.03 -13.66
C GLN A 843 -19.20 -9.38 -14.88
N ARG A 844 -19.48 -8.68 -15.98
CA ARG A 844 -18.80 -8.93 -17.25
C ARG A 844 -17.33 -8.63 -16.99
N ALA A 845 -16.53 -9.68 -16.84
CA ALA A 845 -15.10 -9.54 -16.75
C ALA A 845 -14.61 -9.00 -18.11
N ILE A 846 -13.98 -7.84 -18.09
CA ILE A 846 -13.44 -7.21 -19.28
C ILE A 846 -12.03 -7.77 -19.49
N PRO A 847 -11.66 -8.22 -20.70
CA PRO A 847 -10.28 -8.58 -21.00
C PRO A 847 -9.32 -7.46 -20.62
N ILE A 848 -8.17 -7.79 -20.03
CA ILE A 848 -7.20 -6.79 -19.59
C ILE A 848 -6.74 -5.86 -20.71
N GLN A 849 -6.64 -6.35 -21.94
CA GLN A 849 -6.30 -5.53 -23.12
C GLN A 849 -7.50 -4.75 -23.71
N SER A 850 -8.68 -4.84 -23.11
CA SER A 850 -9.87 -4.07 -23.51
C SER A 850 -10.25 -3.01 -22.47
N ILE A 851 -9.40 -2.80 -21.44
CA ILE A 851 -9.64 -1.77 -20.44
C ILE A 851 -9.50 -0.36 -21.04
N ARG A 852 -10.17 0.58 -20.41
CA ARG A 852 -10.11 2.02 -20.70
C ARG A 852 -9.70 2.74 -19.41
N ALA A 853 -9.33 4.00 -19.51
CA ALA A 853 -8.95 4.80 -18.33
C ALA A 853 -10.04 4.83 -17.23
N GLU A 854 -11.32 4.77 -17.61
CA GLU A 854 -12.48 4.72 -16.70
C GLU A 854 -12.69 3.36 -16.02
N HIS A 855 -12.10 2.29 -16.56
CA HIS A 855 -12.20 0.94 -16.02
C HIS A 855 -11.16 0.65 -14.93
N VAL A 856 -10.26 1.60 -14.65
CA VAL A 856 -9.13 1.42 -13.74
C VAL A 856 -9.30 2.31 -12.51
N LEU A 857 -9.07 1.74 -11.31
CA LEU A 857 -9.09 2.53 -10.09
C LEU A 857 -7.98 3.59 -10.09
N LYS A 858 -8.35 4.84 -9.85
CA LYS A 858 -7.43 5.96 -9.60
C LYS A 858 -7.59 6.38 -8.15
N LEU A 859 -6.65 5.97 -7.31
CA LEU A 859 -6.66 6.25 -5.88
C LEU A 859 -5.23 6.26 -5.36
N THR A 860 -4.71 7.44 -5.06
CA THR A 860 -3.41 7.63 -4.39
C THR A 860 -3.60 8.16 -2.97
N PRO A 861 -2.57 8.06 -2.10
CA PRO A 861 -2.58 8.75 -0.81
C PRO A 861 -2.87 10.25 -0.93
N ASN A 862 -2.40 10.90 -2.00
CA ASN A 862 -2.67 12.31 -2.27
C ASN A 862 -4.12 12.57 -2.67
N ASP A 863 -4.75 11.67 -3.43
CA ASP A 863 -6.17 11.78 -3.78
C ASP A 863 -7.05 11.68 -2.52
N ILE A 864 -6.72 10.74 -1.61
CA ILE A 864 -7.44 10.62 -0.34
C ILE A 864 -7.15 11.84 0.55
N SER A 865 -5.90 12.30 0.64
CA SER A 865 -5.54 13.53 1.38
C SER A 865 -6.37 14.72 0.90
N LEU A 866 -6.42 14.92 -0.42
CA LEU A 866 -7.18 15.99 -1.04
C LEU A 866 -8.67 15.82 -0.71
N LYS A 867 -9.20 14.60 -0.78
CA LYS A 867 -10.61 14.30 -0.46
C LYS A 867 -10.94 14.54 1.01
N LEU A 868 -10.04 14.22 1.93
CA LEU A 868 -10.17 14.53 3.36
C LEU A 868 -10.24 16.04 3.57
N ILE A 869 -9.30 16.78 2.97
CA ILE A 869 -9.22 18.23 3.06
C ILE A 869 -10.43 18.91 2.39
N THR A 870 -10.98 18.36 1.30
CA THR A 870 -12.17 18.95 0.66
C THR A 870 -13.44 18.60 1.42
N ASP A 871 -13.65 17.33 1.74
CA ASP A 871 -14.99 16.83 2.08
C ASP A 871 -15.04 15.93 3.32
N GLY A 872 -13.89 15.48 3.83
CA GLY A 872 -13.82 14.37 4.80
C GLY A 872 -13.64 14.76 6.26
N PHE A 873 -13.35 16.02 6.59
CA PHE A 873 -13.26 16.45 7.99
C PHE A 873 -13.52 17.94 8.25
N THR A 874 -13.85 18.23 9.51
CA THR A 874 -13.99 19.56 10.07
C THR A 874 -13.09 19.72 11.30
N ILE A 875 -12.69 20.96 11.58
CA ILE A 875 -11.98 21.29 12.83
C ILE A 875 -13.04 21.55 13.89
N ASN A 876 -12.86 21.01 15.10
CA ASN A 876 -13.73 21.37 16.21
C ASN A 876 -13.67 22.89 16.48
N TYR A 877 -14.84 23.52 16.47
CA TYR A 877 -15.01 24.97 16.55
C TYR A 877 -14.94 25.50 17.99
N GLU A 878 -15.06 24.61 18.98
CA GLU A 878 -15.02 24.96 20.39
C GLU A 878 -13.62 25.48 20.76
N TYR A 879 -13.58 26.54 21.55
CA TYR A 879 -12.33 27.16 21.98
C TYR A 879 -11.52 26.16 22.84
N GLY A 880 -10.24 25.99 22.52
CA GLY A 880 -9.39 24.94 23.10
C GLY A 880 -9.48 23.58 22.44
N MET A 881 -10.40 23.39 21.49
CA MET A 881 -10.57 22.12 20.78
C MET A 881 -10.11 22.17 19.32
N GLY A 882 -9.49 23.26 18.87
CA GLY A 882 -9.07 23.42 17.47
C GLY A 882 -8.03 22.40 16.97
N LYS A 883 -7.39 21.66 17.87
CA LYS A 883 -6.51 20.52 17.53
C LYS A 883 -7.28 19.23 17.26
N ASP A 884 -8.55 19.14 17.64
CA ASP A 884 -9.38 17.96 17.41
C ASP A 884 -10.05 18.02 16.02
N ILE A 885 -9.66 17.08 15.17
CA ILE A 885 -10.26 16.89 13.84
C ILE A 885 -11.42 15.89 13.92
N ILE A 886 -12.58 16.30 13.44
CA ILE A 886 -13.79 15.48 13.39
C ILE A 886 -13.97 14.98 11.94
N TYR A 887 -13.81 13.68 11.74
CA TYR A 887 -13.91 13.03 10.44
C TYR A 887 -15.33 12.56 10.13
N ASP A 888 -15.73 12.70 8.86
CA ASP A 888 -16.96 12.12 8.30
C ASP A 888 -16.64 10.76 7.67
N TYR A 889 -16.51 9.75 8.52
CA TYR A 889 -16.17 8.39 8.09
C TYR A 889 -17.23 7.83 7.13
N GLU A 890 -18.51 8.12 7.34
CA GLU A 890 -19.58 7.69 6.45
C GLU A 890 -19.44 8.28 5.04
N GLU A 891 -19.09 9.55 4.89
CA GLU A 891 -18.88 10.17 3.57
C GLU A 891 -17.67 9.61 2.84
N ILE A 892 -16.59 9.32 3.55
CA ILE A 892 -15.38 8.72 2.98
C ILE A 892 -15.70 7.30 2.49
N GLU A 893 -16.31 6.47 3.33
CA GLU A 893 -16.73 5.11 2.99
C GLU A 893 -17.65 5.09 1.77
N LEU A 894 -18.66 5.96 1.73
CA LEU A 894 -19.58 6.06 0.59
C LEU A 894 -18.89 6.54 -0.68
N THR A 895 -17.96 7.50 -0.58
CA THR A 895 -17.18 7.95 -1.75
C THR A 895 -16.39 6.78 -2.34
N LEU A 896 -15.70 6.02 -1.49
CA LEU A 896 -14.92 4.86 -1.91
C LEU A 896 -15.83 3.75 -2.47
N CYS A 897 -16.98 3.51 -1.84
CA CYS A 897 -17.98 2.55 -2.35
C CYS A 897 -18.49 2.94 -3.74
N ASN A 898 -18.79 4.23 -3.96
CA ASN A 898 -19.24 4.73 -5.25
C ASN A 898 -18.15 4.61 -6.32
N MET A 899 -16.89 4.87 -5.97
CA MET A 899 -15.74 4.67 -6.87
C MET A 899 -15.58 3.19 -7.25
N VAL A 900 -15.59 2.29 -6.27
CA VAL A 900 -15.38 0.84 -6.48
C VAL A 900 -16.56 0.19 -7.19
N SER A 901 -17.81 0.60 -6.89
CA SER A 901 -19.02 0.01 -7.48
C SER A 901 -19.10 0.14 -9.01
N ARG A 902 -18.37 1.10 -9.60
CA ARG A 902 -18.31 1.36 -11.04
C ARG A 902 -17.22 0.54 -11.74
N LEU A 903 -16.33 -0.09 -10.99
CA LEU A 903 -15.19 -0.82 -11.56
C LEU A 903 -15.61 -2.19 -12.07
N PRO A 904 -15.15 -2.58 -13.28
CA PRO A 904 -15.34 -3.93 -13.77
C PRO A 904 -14.30 -4.88 -13.17
N LEU A 905 -14.64 -6.17 -13.14
CA LEU A 905 -13.64 -7.22 -13.01
C LEU A 905 -12.78 -7.27 -14.27
N ILE A 906 -11.47 -7.43 -14.10
CA ILE A 906 -10.50 -7.58 -15.17
C ILE A 906 -10.19 -9.07 -15.35
N ASN A 907 -10.42 -9.61 -16.54
CA ASN A 907 -10.01 -10.96 -16.87
C ASN A 907 -8.48 -10.99 -17.08
N THR A 908 -7.76 -11.55 -16.11
CA THR A 908 -6.30 -11.69 -16.13
C THR A 908 -5.81 -13.04 -16.63
N GLU A 909 -6.71 -13.99 -16.92
CA GLU A 909 -6.35 -15.35 -17.38
C GLU A 909 -6.06 -15.40 -18.88
N LYS A 910 -6.69 -14.51 -19.67
CA LYS A 910 -6.54 -14.44 -21.12
C LYS A 910 -5.84 -13.15 -21.53
N LEU A 911 -4.52 -13.23 -21.68
CA LEU A 911 -3.73 -12.23 -22.39
C LEU A 911 -3.70 -12.60 -23.88
N ASN A 912 -3.94 -11.63 -24.76
CA ASN A 912 -3.64 -11.75 -26.18
C ASN A 912 -2.16 -11.51 -26.36
N TYR A 913 -1.48 -12.49 -26.93
CA TYR A 913 -0.06 -12.42 -27.19
C TYR A 913 0.21 -11.97 -28.62
N PHE A 914 1.29 -11.21 -28.73
CA PHE A 914 2.02 -10.86 -29.93
C PHE A 914 2.63 -12.09 -30.59
N ASN A 915 2.58 -12.14 -31.92
CA ASN A 915 3.19 -13.20 -32.73
C ASN A 915 4.28 -12.64 -33.65
N TYR A 916 5.42 -13.32 -33.68
CA TYR A 916 6.51 -12.96 -34.59
C TYR A 916 6.26 -13.45 -36.02
N GLN A 917 6.86 -12.75 -36.99
CA GLN A 917 6.80 -13.13 -38.40
C GLN A 917 7.34 -14.56 -38.61
N PHE A 918 6.63 -15.38 -39.39
CA PHE A 918 6.94 -16.79 -39.70
C PHE A 918 6.87 -17.79 -38.52
N GLU A 919 6.45 -17.37 -37.31
CA GLU A 919 6.26 -18.27 -36.16
C GLU A 919 4.82 -18.81 -36.03
N LEU A 920 4.10 -18.87 -37.15
CA LEU A 920 2.72 -19.30 -37.27
C LEU A 920 2.50 -20.82 -37.15
N TYR A 921 3.58 -21.59 -37.17
CA TYR A 921 3.55 -23.05 -37.27
C TYR A 921 4.11 -23.67 -36.00
N GLY A 922 3.23 -24.19 -35.14
CA GLY A 922 3.61 -25.02 -34.01
C GLY A 922 3.90 -26.47 -34.43
N GLU A 923 4.35 -27.30 -33.49
CA GLU A 923 4.52 -28.75 -33.74
C GLU A 923 3.20 -29.42 -34.19
N ASN A 924 2.03 -28.87 -33.82
CA ASN A 924 0.70 -29.47 -34.05
C ASN A 924 -0.36 -28.51 -34.64
N SER A 925 -0.02 -27.27 -35.03
CA SER A 925 -0.98 -26.29 -35.55
C SER A 925 -0.51 -25.69 -36.87
N SER A 926 -1.39 -25.67 -37.87
CA SER A 926 -1.09 -25.06 -39.18
C SER A 926 -2.26 -24.21 -39.66
N LEU A 927 -2.02 -22.90 -39.74
CA LEU A 927 -2.98 -21.93 -40.22
C LEU A 927 -3.44 -22.23 -41.67
N ILE A 928 -2.58 -22.85 -42.49
CA ILE A 928 -2.92 -23.30 -43.84
C ILE A 928 -3.98 -24.40 -43.82
N ASN A 929 -3.86 -25.38 -42.91
CA ASN A 929 -4.88 -26.41 -42.76
C ASN A 929 -6.20 -25.83 -42.26
N ASP A 930 -6.15 -24.84 -41.36
CA ASP A 930 -7.33 -24.14 -40.87
C ASP A 930 -8.02 -23.36 -41.99
N VAL A 931 -7.26 -22.69 -42.86
CA VAL A 931 -7.81 -22.01 -44.05
C VAL A 931 -8.37 -23.02 -45.06
N ARG A 932 -7.70 -24.15 -45.31
CA ARG A 932 -8.20 -25.24 -46.20
C ARG A 932 -9.52 -25.83 -45.71
N ALA A 933 -9.73 -25.89 -44.40
CA ALA A 933 -10.99 -26.34 -43.81
C ALA A 933 -12.13 -25.32 -43.98
N ARG A 934 -11.82 -24.04 -44.21
CA ARG A 934 -12.80 -22.94 -44.32
C ARG A 934 -13.12 -22.53 -45.74
N VAL A 935 -12.12 -22.52 -46.61
CA VAL A 935 -12.25 -22.11 -48.01
C VAL A 935 -11.67 -23.21 -48.89
N LYS A 936 -12.49 -23.77 -49.79
CA LYS A 936 -12.02 -24.75 -50.76
C LYS A 936 -10.90 -24.14 -51.61
N GLN A 937 -9.71 -24.72 -51.51
CA GLN A 937 -8.52 -24.27 -52.24
C GLN A 937 -8.39 -25.01 -53.57
N GLU A 938 -8.01 -24.28 -54.60
CA GLU A 938 -7.73 -24.76 -55.94
C GLU A 938 -6.37 -24.21 -56.40
N LEU A 939 -5.75 -24.87 -57.39
CA LEU A 939 -4.49 -24.41 -57.97
C LEU A 939 -4.74 -23.36 -59.05
N LEU A 940 -3.84 -22.39 -59.15
CA LEU A 940 -3.80 -21.45 -60.26
C LEU A 940 -3.49 -22.21 -61.56
N THR A 941 -4.05 -21.75 -62.68
CA THR A 941 -3.68 -22.29 -64.00
C THR A 941 -2.20 -22.01 -64.30
N ASP A 942 -1.54 -22.88 -65.07
CA ASP A 942 -0.11 -22.72 -65.39
C ASP A 942 0.22 -21.35 -66.02
N ASP A 943 -0.69 -20.82 -66.85
CA ASP A 943 -0.59 -19.50 -67.46
C ASP A 943 -0.65 -18.37 -66.41
N GLU A 944 -1.58 -18.44 -65.46
CA GLU A 944 -1.71 -17.46 -64.37
C GLU A 944 -0.56 -17.55 -63.38
N ARG A 945 -0.11 -18.77 -63.06
CA ARG A 945 1.04 -19.04 -62.19
C ARG A 945 2.31 -18.43 -62.79
N THR A 946 2.55 -18.65 -64.08
CA THR A 946 3.71 -18.07 -64.80
C THR A 946 3.65 -16.54 -64.81
N LYS A 947 2.46 -15.97 -65.02
CA LYS A 947 2.23 -14.52 -65.01
C LYS A 947 2.50 -13.92 -63.64
N LEU A 948 1.99 -14.53 -62.57
CA LEU A 948 2.22 -14.10 -61.20
C LEU A 948 3.69 -14.26 -60.78
N GLN A 949 4.36 -15.35 -61.18
CA GLN A 949 5.81 -15.52 -60.97
C GLN A 949 6.65 -14.40 -61.61
N GLY A 950 6.24 -13.92 -62.79
CA GLY A 950 6.82 -12.75 -63.43
C GLY A 950 6.76 -11.51 -62.53
N TYR A 951 5.57 -11.18 -62.01
CA TYR A 951 5.39 -10.05 -61.10
C TYR A 951 6.12 -10.22 -59.76
N ILE A 952 6.16 -11.42 -59.19
CA ILE A 952 6.88 -11.67 -57.93
C ILE A 952 8.39 -11.48 -58.14
N SER A 953 8.91 -11.86 -59.31
CA SER A 953 10.33 -11.72 -59.63
C SER A 953 10.81 -10.27 -59.69
N GLU A 954 9.91 -9.33 -59.93
CA GLU A 954 10.18 -7.88 -59.96
C GLU A 954 10.07 -7.22 -58.57
N MET A 955 9.56 -7.93 -57.55
CA MET A 955 9.42 -7.40 -56.19
C MET A 955 10.79 -7.31 -55.49
N SER A 956 10.98 -6.24 -54.71
CA SER A 956 12.13 -6.14 -53.79
C SER A 956 12.06 -7.20 -52.68
N ASN A 957 13.22 -7.55 -52.10
CA ASN A 957 13.31 -8.51 -50.99
C ASN A 957 12.41 -8.14 -49.80
N GLU A 958 12.41 -6.87 -49.38
CA GLU A 958 11.50 -6.37 -48.34
C GLU A 958 10.05 -6.43 -48.80
N GLY A 959 9.78 -6.10 -50.07
CA GLY A 959 8.47 -6.19 -50.66
C GLY A 959 7.86 -7.58 -50.61
N ILE A 960 8.65 -8.64 -50.83
CA ILE A 960 8.19 -10.04 -50.76
C ILE A 960 7.89 -10.43 -49.31
N LEU A 961 8.78 -10.11 -48.37
CA LEU A 961 8.62 -10.44 -46.95
C LEU A 961 7.42 -9.71 -46.32
N HIS A 962 7.23 -8.42 -46.61
CA HIS A 962 6.07 -7.67 -46.12
C HIS A 962 4.76 -8.19 -46.70
N TYR A 963 4.76 -8.65 -47.95
CA TYR A 963 3.58 -9.25 -48.57
C TYR A 963 3.21 -10.58 -47.92
N LEU A 964 4.20 -11.47 -47.71
CA LEU A 964 4.03 -12.72 -46.97
C LEU A 964 3.47 -12.49 -45.56
N GLY A 965 4.08 -11.59 -44.78
CA GLY A 965 3.59 -11.24 -43.44
C GLY A 965 2.20 -10.58 -43.44
N SER A 966 1.80 -9.94 -44.54
CA SER A 966 0.44 -9.40 -44.67
C SER A 966 -0.57 -10.51 -45.02
N LEU A 967 -0.18 -11.50 -45.83
CA LEU A 967 -1.01 -12.67 -46.12
C LEU A 967 -1.19 -13.57 -44.88
N ASP A 968 -0.14 -13.72 -44.09
CA ASP A 968 -0.17 -14.37 -42.77
C ASP A 968 -1.28 -13.78 -41.88
N TYR A 969 -1.36 -12.45 -41.81
CA TYR A 969 -2.41 -11.75 -41.07
C TYR A 969 -3.80 -11.99 -41.67
N VAL A 970 -3.93 -12.03 -43.00
CA VAL A 970 -5.18 -12.37 -43.69
C VAL A 970 -5.60 -13.82 -43.40
N PHE A 971 -4.66 -14.77 -43.34
CA PHE A 971 -4.93 -16.17 -43.03
C PHE A 971 -5.50 -16.34 -41.63
N THR A 972 -5.05 -15.56 -40.64
CA THR A 972 -5.59 -15.58 -39.27
C THR A 972 -7.08 -15.20 -39.24
N TYR A 973 -7.47 -14.20 -40.02
CA TYR A 973 -8.88 -13.83 -40.17
C TYR A 973 -9.67 -14.90 -40.95
N LEU A 974 -9.11 -15.47 -42.02
CA LEU A 974 -9.77 -16.52 -42.79
C LEU A 974 -9.99 -17.80 -41.97
N ALA A 975 -9.05 -18.16 -41.09
CA ALA A 975 -9.19 -19.31 -40.20
C ALA A 975 -10.31 -19.14 -39.15
N THR A 976 -10.59 -17.90 -38.75
CA THR A 976 -11.48 -17.57 -37.63
C THR A 976 -12.86 -17.03 -38.04
N ILE A 977 -13.07 -16.69 -39.32
CA ILE A 977 -14.34 -16.15 -39.81
C ILE A 977 -15.46 -17.21 -39.76
N THR A 978 -16.66 -16.79 -39.34
CA THR A 978 -17.84 -17.66 -39.22
C THR A 978 -18.71 -17.69 -40.48
N ALA A 979 -18.45 -16.81 -41.45
CA ALA A 979 -19.19 -16.74 -42.69
C ALA A 979 -18.83 -17.93 -43.60
N GLU A 980 -19.84 -18.64 -44.10
CA GLU A 980 -19.65 -19.66 -45.13
C GLU A 980 -19.42 -18.98 -46.48
N PHE A 981 -18.33 -19.35 -47.15
CA PHE A 981 -18.08 -18.92 -48.53
C PHE A 981 -18.83 -19.86 -49.48
N GLY A 982 -19.56 -19.29 -50.46
CA GLY A 982 -20.18 -20.05 -51.54
C GLY A 982 -19.17 -20.63 -52.53
N GLU A 983 -19.64 -21.16 -53.67
CA GLU A 983 -18.78 -21.77 -54.70
C GLU A 983 -17.74 -20.81 -55.31
N ASP A 984 -17.94 -19.48 -55.20
CA ASP A 984 -17.00 -18.48 -55.72
C ASP A 984 -16.65 -17.44 -54.64
N PRO A 985 -15.54 -17.64 -53.90
CA PRO A 985 -15.16 -16.76 -52.81
C PRO A 985 -14.56 -15.43 -53.34
N PRO A 986 -14.66 -14.34 -52.55
CA PRO A 986 -14.24 -13.00 -52.98
C PRO A 986 -12.74 -12.91 -53.28
N SER A 987 -12.31 -11.81 -53.90
CA SER A 987 -10.87 -11.50 -54.00
C SER A 987 -10.27 -11.14 -52.65
N ILE A 988 -8.93 -11.26 -52.53
CA ILE A 988 -8.19 -10.82 -51.33
C ILE A 988 -8.54 -9.36 -51.00
N GLN A 989 -8.62 -8.49 -52.02
CA GLN A 989 -9.01 -7.09 -51.84
C GLN A 989 -10.41 -6.92 -51.25
N ALA A 990 -11.41 -7.59 -51.82
CA ALA A 990 -12.79 -7.50 -51.35
C ALA A 990 -12.94 -8.08 -49.93
N PHE A 991 -12.20 -9.15 -49.61
CA PHE A 991 -12.18 -9.72 -48.27
C PHE A 991 -11.58 -8.76 -47.24
N VAL A 992 -10.41 -8.19 -47.52
CA VAL A 992 -9.74 -7.25 -46.60
C VAL A 992 -10.62 -6.02 -46.35
N GLN A 993 -11.25 -5.47 -47.39
CA GLN A 993 -12.09 -4.27 -47.26
C GLN A 993 -13.39 -4.52 -46.48
N ASN A 994 -13.98 -5.71 -46.61
CA ASN A 994 -15.29 -6.02 -46.01
C ASN A 994 -15.19 -6.71 -44.64
N CYS A 995 -14.09 -7.42 -44.37
CA CYS A 995 -13.99 -8.31 -43.20
C CYS A 995 -12.88 -7.93 -42.22
N ILE A 996 -11.95 -7.05 -42.59
CA ILE A 996 -10.86 -6.59 -41.71
C ILE A 996 -11.05 -5.11 -41.38
N SER A 997 -11.33 -4.82 -40.12
CA SER A 997 -11.68 -3.48 -39.64
C SER A 997 -10.52 -2.48 -39.60
N SER A 998 -9.26 -2.94 -39.62
CA SER A 998 -8.06 -2.09 -39.71
C SER A 998 -7.29 -2.37 -41.00
N THR A 999 -7.58 -1.58 -42.04
CA THR A 999 -6.94 -1.72 -43.36
C THR A 999 -5.72 -0.82 -43.55
N ALA A 1000 -5.44 0.10 -42.60
CA ALA A 1000 -4.41 1.12 -42.72
C ALA A 1000 -3.03 0.55 -43.11
N TYR A 1001 -2.63 -0.56 -42.48
CA TYR A 1001 -1.34 -1.22 -42.73
C TYR A 1001 -1.38 -2.29 -43.84
N LEU A 1002 -2.58 -2.70 -44.29
CA LEU A 1002 -2.78 -3.60 -45.42
C LEU A 1002 -2.92 -2.84 -46.75
N ASN A 1003 -3.18 -1.53 -46.70
CA ASN A 1003 -3.40 -0.69 -47.87
C ASN A 1003 -2.18 -0.60 -48.79
N GLU A 1004 -0.98 -0.41 -48.24
CA GLU A 1004 0.24 -0.27 -49.05
C GLU A 1004 0.83 -1.60 -49.51
N ASN A 1005 0.64 -2.66 -48.72
CA ASN A 1005 1.24 -3.97 -48.99
C ASN A 1005 0.32 -4.90 -49.78
N ILE A 1006 -0.99 -4.95 -49.50
CA ILE A 1006 -1.94 -5.82 -50.20
C ILE A 1006 -2.76 -5.04 -51.22
N LEU A 1007 -3.51 -4.03 -50.78
CA LEU A 1007 -4.59 -3.44 -51.59
C LEU A 1007 -4.11 -2.63 -52.81
N ARG A 1008 -2.86 -2.13 -52.81
CA ARG A 1008 -2.25 -1.39 -53.93
C ARG A 1008 -1.40 -2.25 -54.87
N ARG A 1009 -1.20 -3.54 -54.61
CA ARG A 1009 -0.32 -4.41 -55.42
C ARG A 1009 -1.13 -5.29 -56.37
N GLN A 1010 -1.63 -4.70 -57.46
CA GLN A 1010 -2.21 -5.45 -58.58
C GLN A 1010 -1.08 -6.17 -59.36
N PRO A 1011 -1.27 -7.42 -59.84
CA PRO A 1011 -2.53 -8.18 -59.88
C PRO A 1011 -2.84 -9.01 -58.61
N PHE A 1012 -1.97 -9.02 -57.60
CA PHE A 1012 -2.11 -9.91 -56.43
C PHE A 1012 -3.37 -9.65 -55.60
N ALA A 1013 -3.74 -8.38 -55.42
CA ALA A 1013 -4.95 -8.01 -54.67
C ALA A 1013 -6.25 -8.54 -55.31
N GLY A 1014 -6.24 -8.77 -56.63
CA GLY A 1014 -7.37 -9.29 -57.41
C GLY A 1014 -7.53 -10.81 -57.38
N VAL A 1015 -6.58 -11.56 -56.80
CA VAL A 1015 -6.65 -13.02 -56.71
C VAL A 1015 -7.82 -13.45 -55.82
N SER A 1016 -8.62 -14.42 -56.28
CA SER A 1016 -9.71 -15.02 -55.49
C SER A 1016 -9.17 -15.81 -54.31
N LEU A 1017 -9.88 -15.79 -53.17
CA LEU A 1017 -9.51 -16.55 -51.98
C LEU A 1017 -9.42 -18.07 -52.21
N LYS A 1018 -10.02 -18.62 -53.28
CA LYS A 1018 -9.85 -20.04 -53.64
C LYS A 1018 -8.42 -20.38 -54.10
N TYR A 1019 -7.63 -19.39 -54.51
CA TYR A 1019 -6.25 -19.57 -54.97
C TYR A 1019 -5.22 -19.02 -53.98
N VAL A 1020 -5.65 -18.57 -52.79
CA VAL A 1020 -4.79 -17.77 -51.90
C VAL A 1020 -3.63 -18.59 -51.32
N ILE A 1021 -3.83 -19.88 -51.04
CA ILE A 1021 -2.77 -20.76 -50.56
C ILE A 1021 -1.75 -21.04 -51.65
N ASP A 1022 -2.20 -21.26 -52.89
CA ASP A 1022 -1.29 -21.51 -54.01
C ASP A 1022 -0.44 -20.26 -54.33
N LEU A 1023 -1.04 -19.06 -54.24
CA LEU A 1023 -0.30 -17.79 -54.31
C LEU A 1023 0.72 -17.65 -53.17
N TYR A 1024 0.34 -18.03 -51.95
CA TYR A 1024 1.22 -17.95 -50.78
C TYR A 1024 2.42 -18.90 -50.91
N GLU A 1025 2.19 -20.15 -51.33
CA GLU A 1025 3.24 -21.14 -51.59
C GLU A 1025 4.20 -20.68 -52.69
N LEU A 1026 3.67 -20.06 -53.74
CA LEU A 1026 4.47 -19.45 -54.81
C LEU A 1026 5.40 -18.33 -54.30
N LEU A 1027 4.89 -17.49 -53.42
CA LEU A 1027 5.65 -16.41 -52.78
C LEU A 1027 6.73 -16.95 -51.84
N GLU A 1028 6.46 -18.02 -51.10
CA GLU A 1028 7.45 -18.66 -50.22
C GLU A 1028 8.59 -19.30 -50.99
N GLU A 1029 8.28 -20.06 -52.06
CA GLU A 1029 9.30 -20.64 -52.92
C GLU A 1029 10.21 -19.56 -53.50
N ARG A 1030 9.62 -18.41 -53.89
CA ARG A 1030 10.38 -17.28 -54.40
C ARG A 1030 11.15 -16.53 -53.32
N ALA A 1031 10.58 -16.38 -52.14
CA ALA A 1031 11.24 -15.81 -50.97
C ALA A 1031 12.45 -16.66 -50.56
N PHE A 1032 12.36 -17.99 -50.67
CA PHE A 1032 13.53 -18.84 -50.51
C PHE A 1032 14.61 -18.49 -51.53
N ASP A 1033 14.29 -18.52 -52.82
CA ASP A 1033 15.26 -18.35 -53.89
C ASP A 1033 15.95 -16.97 -53.89
N GLN A 1034 15.20 -15.89 -53.67
CA GLN A 1034 15.71 -14.52 -53.76
C GLN A 1034 16.20 -13.96 -52.41
N VAL A 1035 15.54 -14.34 -51.31
CA VAL A 1035 15.76 -13.70 -50.01
C VAL A 1035 16.53 -14.58 -49.05
N LEU A 1036 16.13 -15.85 -48.86
CA LEU A 1036 16.64 -16.67 -47.76
C LEU A 1036 17.82 -17.56 -48.14
N ARG A 1037 17.95 -17.97 -49.42
CA ARG A 1037 19.03 -18.82 -49.93
C ARG A 1037 20.44 -18.31 -49.59
N PRO A 1038 20.74 -16.98 -49.63
CA PRO A 1038 22.04 -16.45 -49.23
C PRO A 1038 22.34 -16.52 -47.72
N TYR A 1039 21.32 -16.72 -46.87
CA TYR A 1039 21.41 -16.67 -45.41
C TYR A 1039 21.13 -18.03 -44.75
N VAL A 1040 21.23 -19.12 -45.51
CA VAL A 1040 21.11 -20.48 -44.96
C VAL A 1040 22.18 -20.67 -43.88
N LYS A 1041 21.79 -21.20 -42.71
CA LYS A 1041 22.69 -21.43 -41.57
C LYS A 1041 23.86 -22.30 -41.99
N GLN A 1042 25.06 -22.00 -41.48
CA GLN A 1042 26.29 -22.72 -41.80
C GLN A 1042 26.16 -24.23 -41.54
N GLU A 1043 25.44 -24.62 -40.49
CA GLU A 1043 25.15 -26.02 -40.12
C GLU A 1043 24.41 -26.80 -41.21
N LEU A 1044 23.65 -26.11 -42.08
CA LEU A 1044 22.88 -26.70 -43.18
C LEU A 1044 23.63 -26.65 -44.52
N CYS A 1045 24.74 -25.91 -44.59
CA CYS A 1045 25.50 -25.73 -45.82
C CYS A 1045 26.23 -27.01 -46.22
N GLU A 1046 26.44 -27.16 -47.53
CA GLU A 1046 27.13 -28.32 -48.08
C GLU A 1046 28.52 -28.51 -47.45
N GLU A 1047 29.27 -27.43 -47.18
CA GLU A 1047 30.65 -27.50 -46.63
C GLU A 1047 30.75 -28.28 -45.30
N THR A 1048 29.65 -28.39 -44.55
CA THR A 1048 29.57 -29.10 -43.27
C THR A 1048 29.61 -30.62 -43.43
N PHE A 1049 29.28 -31.15 -44.61
CA PHE A 1049 29.16 -32.58 -44.88
C PHE A 1049 30.21 -33.06 -45.88
N SER A 1050 30.70 -34.30 -45.71
CA SER A 1050 31.70 -34.87 -46.62
C SER A 1050 31.10 -35.20 -47.99
N LEU A 1051 31.92 -35.21 -49.06
CA LEU A 1051 31.42 -35.52 -50.41
C LEU A 1051 30.78 -36.92 -50.49
N GLN A 1052 31.33 -37.91 -49.79
CA GLN A 1052 30.79 -39.27 -49.74
C GLN A 1052 29.43 -39.32 -49.06
N GLU A 1053 29.26 -38.55 -47.98
CA GLU A 1053 28.01 -38.45 -47.24
C GLU A 1053 26.92 -37.73 -48.05
N ARG A 1054 27.27 -36.65 -48.76
CA ARG A 1054 26.34 -35.97 -49.67
C ARG A 1054 25.83 -36.89 -50.78
N ILE A 1055 26.74 -37.67 -51.40
CA ILE A 1055 26.37 -38.64 -52.45
C ILE A 1055 25.46 -39.72 -51.87
N ARG A 1056 25.84 -40.31 -50.72
CA ARG A 1056 25.02 -41.32 -50.04
C ARG A 1056 23.62 -40.81 -49.74
N LEU A 1057 23.50 -39.64 -49.09
CA LEU A 1057 22.20 -39.05 -48.72
C LEU A 1057 21.33 -38.76 -49.95
N MET A 1058 21.93 -38.29 -51.04
CA MET A 1058 21.22 -38.05 -52.29
C MET A 1058 20.73 -39.32 -52.94
N ASP A 1059 21.57 -40.35 -53.03
CA ASP A 1059 21.18 -41.64 -53.61
C ASP A 1059 20.08 -42.30 -52.77
N GLU A 1060 20.23 -42.29 -51.44
CA GLU A 1060 19.25 -42.83 -50.50
C GLU A 1060 17.90 -42.08 -50.57
N PHE A 1061 17.91 -40.75 -50.70
CA PHE A 1061 16.70 -39.96 -50.87
C PHE A 1061 16.04 -40.21 -52.25
N VAL A 1062 16.81 -40.30 -53.32
CA VAL A 1062 16.27 -40.54 -54.67
C VAL A 1062 15.71 -41.97 -54.80
N ASP A 1063 16.38 -42.96 -54.20
CA ASP A 1063 15.95 -44.35 -54.22
C ASP A 1063 14.66 -44.56 -53.43
N SER A 1064 14.51 -43.86 -52.30
CA SER A 1064 13.27 -43.88 -51.51
C SER A 1064 12.12 -43.06 -52.14
N THR A 1065 12.41 -42.14 -53.05
CA THR A 1065 11.42 -41.26 -53.70
C THR A 1065 11.24 -41.57 -55.19
N SER A 1066 12.01 -40.93 -56.08
CA SER A 1066 11.81 -40.94 -57.53
C SER A 1066 11.98 -42.33 -58.18
N ASN A 1067 12.80 -43.21 -57.60
CA ASN A 1067 13.00 -44.57 -58.10
C ASN A 1067 12.07 -45.60 -57.42
N ASN A 1068 11.35 -45.22 -56.36
CA ASN A 1068 10.48 -46.11 -55.63
C ASN A 1068 9.17 -46.35 -56.40
N LYS A 1069 8.92 -47.59 -56.81
CA LYS A 1069 7.70 -47.95 -57.57
C LYS A 1069 6.43 -47.90 -56.71
N GLN A 1070 6.56 -47.96 -55.39
CA GLN A 1070 5.44 -47.95 -54.43
C GLN A 1070 4.97 -46.54 -54.06
N ILE A 1071 5.71 -45.49 -54.43
CA ILE A 1071 5.33 -44.10 -54.16
C ILE A 1071 4.22 -43.62 -55.13
N ALA A 1072 3.36 -42.72 -54.64
CA ALA A 1072 2.30 -42.12 -55.45
C ALA A 1072 2.84 -41.44 -56.71
N ALA A 1073 2.08 -41.50 -57.81
CA ALA A 1073 2.53 -41.02 -59.12
C ALA A 1073 2.87 -39.52 -59.14
N CYS A 1074 2.18 -38.70 -58.34
CA CYS A 1074 2.46 -37.27 -58.18
C CYS A 1074 3.89 -37.00 -57.66
N PHE A 1075 4.41 -37.84 -56.77
CA PHE A 1075 5.76 -37.71 -56.21
C PHE A 1075 6.88 -38.19 -57.13
N ARG A 1076 6.56 -38.71 -58.32
CA ARG A 1076 7.59 -38.98 -59.34
C ARG A 1076 8.06 -37.70 -60.04
N ASN A 1077 7.33 -36.60 -59.88
CA ASN A 1077 7.75 -35.29 -60.35
C ASN A 1077 8.75 -34.66 -59.36
N LEU A 1078 9.98 -34.42 -59.82
CA LEU A 1078 11.03 -33.79 -59.01
C LEU A 1078 10.64 -32.40 -58.49
N ASN A 1079 9.78 -31.67 -59.21
CA ASN A 1079 9.37 -30.33 -58.80
C ASN A 1079 8.54 -30.34 -57.51
N CYS A 1080 7.75 -31.40 -57.26
CA CYS A 1080 7.01 -31.55 -56.01
C CYS A 1080 7.94 -31.61 -54.79
N TRP A 1081 9.06 -32.34 -54.91
CA TRP A 1081 10.08 -32.45 -53.87
C TRP A 1081 10.86 -31.15 -53.67
N ILE A 1082 11.24 -30.49 -54.76
CA ILE A 1082 11.93 -29.18 -54.69
C ILE A 1082 11.03 -28.15 -53.99
N ALA A 1083 9.74 -28.10 -54.33
CA ALA A 1083 8.77 -27.18 -53.75
C ALA A 1083 8.57 -27.41 -52.23
N ILE A 1084 8.39 -28.66 -51.78
CA ILE A 1084 8.24 -28.93 -50.34
C ILE A 1084 9.54 -28.64 -49.57
N LEU A 1085 10.70 -28.99 -50.11
CA LEU A 1085 11.97 -28.75 -49.42
C LEU A 1085 12.22 -27.24 -49.27
N LYS A 1086 11.90 -26.43 -50.29
CA LYS A 1086 11.91 -24.96 -50.16
C LYS A 1086 10.95 -24.49 -49.07
N ARG A 1087 9.73 -25.00 -49.02
CA ARG A 1087 8.76 -24.65 -47.95
C ARG A 1087 9.22 -25.09 -46.56
N ILE A 1088 9.88 -26.24 -46.41
CA ILE A 1088 10.53 -26.65 -45.15
C ILE A 1088 11.63 -25.65 -44.77
N MET A 1089 12.43 -25.20 -45.73
CA MET A 1089 13.46 -24.18 -45.48
C MET A 1089 12.85 -22.84 -45.01
N VAL A 1090 11.68 -22.46 -45.53
CA VAL A 1090 11.01 -21.18 -45.20
C VAL A 1090 10.16 -21.25 -43.93
N ARG A 1091 9.42 -22.33 -43.70
CA ARG A 1091 8.43 -22.43 -42.60
C ARG A 1091 8.98 -23.11 -41.35
N VAL A 1092 9.93 -24.04 -41.50
CA VAL A 1092 10.45 -24.88 -40.40
C VAL A 1092 11.84 -24.43 -40.01
N LEU A 1093 12.79 -24.39 -40.96
CA LEU A 1093 14.21 -24.15 -40.68
C LEU A 1093 14.60 -22.67 -40.51
N SER A 1094 13.69 -21.75 -40.87
CA SER A 1094 13.80 -20.32 -40.53
C SER A 1094 13.57 -20.05 -39.04
N ASN A 1095 12.94 -20.99 -38.31
CA ASN A 1095 12.69 -20.91 -36.88
C ASN A 1095 13.97 -21.30 -36.10
N VAL A 1096 14.33 -20.49 -35.09
CA VAL A 1096 15.56 -20.65 -34.31
C VAL A 1096 15.48 -21.83 -33.33
N SER A 1097 14.28 -22.30 -32.97
CA SER A 1097 14.07 -23.32 -31.92
C SER A 1097 13.94 -24.77 -32.41
N VAL A 1098 14.21 -25.06 -33.68
CA VAL A 1098 14.07 -26.43 -34.23
C VAL A 1098 15.37 -27.21 -34.07
N HIS A 1099 15.31 -28.39 -33.46
CA HIS A 1099 16.43 -29.32 -33.39
C HIS A 1099 16.71 -29.90 -34.78
N LEU A 1100 17.95 -29.77 -35.25
CA LEU A 1100 18.34 -30.17 -36.60
C LEU A 1100 18.57 -31.70 -36.75
N ASP A 1101 18.76 -32.39 -35.63
CA ASP A 1101 19.00 -33.85 -35.55
C ASP A 1101 17.71 -34.70 -35.60
N VAL A 1102 16.61 -34.13 -36.10
CA VAL A 1102 15.30 -34.79 -36.18
C VAL A 1102 15.10 -35.39 -37.57
N PRO A 1103 14.53 -36.61 -37.73
CA PRO A 1103 14.26 -37.19 -39.04
C PRO A 1103 13.40 -36.29 -39.94
N LEU A 1104 13.83 -36.08 -41.19
CA LEU A 1104 13.10 -35.30 -42.20
C LEU A 1104 11.72 -35.92 -42.49
N ASN A 1105 11.62 -37.25 -42.37
CA ASN A 1105 10.39 -38.01 -42.60
C ASN A 1105 9.21 -37.53 -41.72
N LEU A 1106 9.47 -37.07 -40.49
CA LEU A 1106 8.44 -36.51 -39.60
C LEU A 1106 7.78 -35.25 -40.17
N TYR A 1107 8.53 -34.44 -40.92
CA TYR A 1107 8.02 -33.23 -41.56
C TYR A 1107 7.37 -33.54 -42.92
N LEU A 1108 7.87 -34.54 -43.65
CA LEU A 1108 7.25 -34.97 -44.90
C LEU A 1108 5.83 -35.53 -44.71
N GLY A 1109 5.51 -36.01 -43.49
CA GLY A 1109 4.16 -36.43 -43.11
C GLY A 1109 3.13 -35.29 -42.92
N ARG A 1110 3.57 -34.02 -42.92
CA ARG A 1110 2.69 -32.86 -42.65
C ARG A 1110 1.96 -32.38 -43.90
N GLN A 1111 0.63 -32.45 -43.89
CA GLN A 1111 -0.22 -32.05 -45.02
C GLN A 1111 -0.10 -30.56 -45.40
N ASP A 1112 0.20 -29.68 -44.45
CA ASP A 1112 0.29 -28.25 -44.72
C ASP A 1112 1.52 -27.85 -45.56
N LEU A 1113 2.56 -28.68 -45.58
CA LEU A 1113 3.79 -28.45 -46.35
C LEU A 1113 3.67 -28.88 -47.82
N TRP A 1114 2.61 -29.60 -48.18
CA TRP A 1114 2.32 -30.06 -49.54
C TRP A 1114 1.29 -29.17 -50.22
N THR A 1115 1.33 -29.10 -51.56
CA THR A 1115 0.34 -28.39 -52.38
C THR A 1115 -1.04 -29.06 -52.30
N SER A 1116 -2.12 -28.34 -52.62
CA SER A 1116 -3.50 -28.80 -52.41
C SER A 1116 -3.93 -30.00 -53.26
N ASP A 1117 -3.19 -30.36 -54.30
CA ASP A 1117 -3.41 -31.53 -55.15
C ASP A 1117 -2.87 -32.84 -54.54
N ILE A 1118 -2.12 -32.76 -53.45
CA ILE A 1118 -1.51 -33.92 -52.78
C ILE A 1118 -2.39 -34.35 -51.59
N THR A 1119 -2.90 -35.59 -51.66
CA THR A 1119 -3.80 -36.13 -50.62
C THR A 1119 -3.05 -36.82 -49.48
N VAL A 1120 -3.71 -37.03 -48.35
CA VAL A 1120 -3.17 -37.80 -47.21
C VAL A 1120 -2.75 -39.21 -47.64
N ASP A 1121 -3.54 -39.86 -48.49
CA ASP A 1121 -3.22 -41.18 -49.05
C ASP A 1121 -1.96 -41.16 -49.90
N ASN A 1122 -1.67 -40.05 -50.60
CA ASN A 1122 -0.40 -39.89 -51.30
C ASN A 1122 0.75 -39.83 -50.29
N ILE A 1123 0.66 -38.96 -49.29
CA ILE A 1123 1.70 -38.74 -48.26
C ILE A 1123 2.07 -40.05 -47.54
N GLN A 1124 1.09 -40.92 -47.27
CA GLN A 1124 1.32 -42.23 -46.63
C GLN A 1124 2.21 -43.18 -47.45
N THR A 1125 2.41 -42.92 -48.74
CA THR A 1125 3.32 -43.72 -49.60
C THR A 1125 4.79 -43.33 -49.46
N ILE A 1126 5.11 -42.27 -48.71
CA ILE A 1126 6.49 -41.78 -48.51
C ILE A 1126 7.22 -42.66 -47.49
N THR A 1127 8.36 -43.21 -47.89
CA THR A 1127 9.21 -44.06 -47.03
C THR A 1127 10.66 -43.58 -47.07
N VAL A 1128 10.93 -42.40 -46.51
CA VAL A 1128 12.29 -41.83 -46.41
C VAL A 1128 12.95 -42.34 -45.14
N SER A 1129 14.23 -42.71 -45.23
CA SER A 1129 15.05 -43.22 -44.12
C SER A 1129 15.11 -42.22 -42.96
N ASP A 1130 15.00 -42.71 -41.71
CA ASP A 1130 15.11 -41.87 -40.52
C ASP A 1130 16.53 -41.32 -40.31
N ASP A 1131 17.54 -41.90 -40.99
CA ASP A 1131 18.91 -41.38 -41.04
C ASP A 1131 19.01 -40.07 -41.85
N ILE A 1132 18.00 -39.76 -42.67
CA ILE A 1132 17.90 -38.49 -43.37
C ILE A 1132 17.26 -37.48 -42.43
N LEU A 1133 18.11 -36.73 -41.72
CA LEU A 1133 17.74 -35.70 -40.77
C LEU A 1133 17.41 -34.36 -41.42
N LEU A 1134 16.74 -33.48 -40.66
CA LEU A 1134 16.33 -32.15 -41.08
C LEU A 1134 17.53 -31.26 -41.47
N GLN A 1135 18.70 -31.47 -40.87
CA GLN A 1135 19.93 -30.79 -41.28
C GLN A 1135 20.35 -31.06 -42.75
N HIS A 1136 19.93 -32.20 -43.32
CA HIS A 1136 20.27 -32.59 -44.69
C HIS A 1136 19.37 -31.93 -45.75
N THR A 1137 18.31 -31.21 -45.36
CA THR A 1137 17.27 -30.64 -46.24
C THR A 1137 17.87 -29.80 -47.38
N PHE A 1138 18.82 -28.91 -47.07
CA PHE A 1138 19.40 -28.00 -48.06
C PHE A 1138 20.30 -28.70 -49.08
N ILE A 1139 21.03 -29.74 -48.64
CA ILE A 1139 21.85 -30.58 -49.53
C ILE A 1139 20.95 -31.34 -50.49
N ILE A 1140 19.87 -31.92 -49.98
CA ILE A 1140 18.92 -32.69 -50.79
C ILE A 1140 18.27 -31.79 -51.83
N LEU A 1141 17.84 -30.59 -51.41
CA LEU A 1141 17.28 -29.59 -52.32
C LEU A 1141 18.24 -29.25 -53.47
N LYS A 1142 19.50 -28.92 -53.18
CA LYS A 1142 20.51 -28.62 -54.20
C LYS A 1142 20.76 -29.79 -55.16
N GLY A 1143 20.84 -31.01 -54.62
CA GLY A 1143 21.07 -32.20 -55.43
C GLY A 1143 19.90 -32.51 -56.38
N LEU A 1144 18.66 -32.29 -55.94
CA LEU A 1144 17.47 -32.44 -56.79
C LEU A 1144 17.37 -31.36 -57.86
N GLU A 1145 17.69 -30.10 -57.54
CA GLU A 1145 17.76 -29.02 -58.52
C GLU A 1145 18.80 -29.31 -59.62
N ALA A 1146 20.01 -29.73 -59.22
CA ALA A 1146 21.05 -30.12 -60.17
C ALA A 1146 20.63 -31.29 -61.07
N ARG A 1147 19.86 -32.25 -60.54
CA ARG A 1147 19.33 -33.37 -61.32
C ARG A 1147 18.24 -32.93 -62.29
N ARG A 1148 17.33 -32.03 -61.87
CA ARG A 1148 16.31 -31.44 -62.74
C ARG A 1148 16.97 -30.68 -63.89
N ASP A 1149 17.98 -29.88 -63.60
CA ASP A 1149 18.67 -29.06 -64.62
C ASP A 1149 19.42 -29.94 -65.63
N ARG A 1150 19.98 -31.09 -65.22
CA ARG A 1150 20.55 -32.12 -66.11
C ARG A 1150 19.51 -32.83 -66.99
N LEU A 1151 18.30 -33.06 -66.47
CA LEU A 1151 17.22 -33.69 -67.23
C LEU A 1151 16.62 -32.76 -68.29
N LEU A 1152 16.60 -31.45 -68.02
CA LEU A 1152 16.14 -30.42 -68.97
C LEU A 1152 17.15 -30.13 -70.09
N SER A 1153 18.42 -30.53 -69.93
CA SER A 1153 19.54 -30.21 -70.83
C SER A 1153 20.07 -31.39 -71.67
N GLY A 1154 19.27 -32.45 -71.86
CA GLY A 1154 19.70 -33.79 -72.30
C GLY A 1154 20.73 -33.93 -73.46
N THR A 1155 21.57 -34.97 -73.30
CA THR A 1155 22.55 -35.64 -74.21
C THR A 1155 23.98 -35.09 -74.35
N SER A 1156 24.94 -35.69 -73.63
CA SER A 1156 26.16 -36.31 -74.19
C SER A 1156 26.84 -37.24 -73.19
N GLN A 1157 27.45 -38.30 -73.74
CA GLN A 1157 27.95 -39.53 -73.12
C GLN A 1157 28.98 -39.39 -71.98
N VAL A 1158 28.98 -40.45 -71.17
CA VAL A 1158 30.01 -40.87 -70.22
C VAL A 1158 31.34 -41.13 -70.94
N ASP A 1159 32.43 -40.54 -70.46
CA ASP A 1159 33.70 -41.26 -70.34
C ASP A 1159 34.39 -40.88 -69.03
N ILE A 1160 34.61 -41.89 -68.21
CA ILE A 1160 35.50 -41.88 -67.07
C ILE A 1160 36.89 -42.10 -67.65
N ASP A 1161 37.80 -41.12 -67.50
CA ASP A 1161 39.21 -41.47 -67.49
C ASP A 1161 40.02 -40.68 -66.46
N ARG A 1162 40.72 -41.47 -65.64
CA ARG A 1162 41.73 -41.02 -64.69
C ARG A 1162 42.99 -40.68 -65.48
N ASN A 1163 43.50 -39.45 -65.37
CA ASN A 1163 44.91 -39.18 -65.01
C ASN A 1163 45.26 -37.68 -65.05
N LYS A 1164 46.16 -37.34 -64.13
CA LYS A 1164 47.11 -36.20 -64.04
C LYS A 1164 47.21 -35.35 -65.32
N THR A 1165 47.27 -34.03 -65.28
CA THR A 1165 48.45 -33.26 -64.87
C THR A 1165 48.10 -31.76 -64.71
N SER A 1166 48.92 -31.10 -63.92
CA SER A 1166 48.95 -29.72 -63.47
C SER A 1166 48.95 -28.62 -64.54
N ALA A 1167 48.43 -27.47 -64.11
CA ALA A 1167 48.92 -26.09 -64.31
C ALA A 1167 48.64 -25.31 -65.62
N ASN A 1168 48.14 -24.09 -65.37
CA ASN A 1168 48.16 -22.83 -66.13
C ASN A 1168 47.13 -22.58 -67.23
N GLU A 1169 46.18 -21.68 -66.90
CA GLU A 1169 45.81 -20.42 -67.59
C GLU A 1169 44.43 -19.98 -67.02
N LEU A 1170 44.36 -19.17 -65.95
CA LEU A 1170 44.44 -17.70 -65.87
C LEU A 1170 43.57 -16.95 -66.92
N GLN A 1171 42.67 -16.10 -66.38
CA GLN A 1171 41.91 -15.01 -67.00
C GLN A 1171 40.52 -15.35 -67.58
N THR A 1172 39.45 -15.09 -66.81
CA THR A 1172 38.64 -13.85 -66.90
C THR A 1172 37.38 -13.97 -66.05
N SER A 1173 37.35 -13.30 -64.88
CA SER A 1173 36.13 -12.77 -64.21
C SER A 1173 36.49 -12.10 -62.88
N GLN A 1174 37.55 -11.29 -62.89
CA GLN A 1174 37.94 -10.40 -61.79
C GLN A 1174 37.14 -9.08 -61.88
N GLY A 1175 35.81 -9.18 -61.95
CA GLY A 1175 34.97 -8.05 -62.32
C GLY A 1175 33.55 -8.12 -61.80
N GLN A 1176 33.31 -8.61 -60.58
CA GLN A 1176 32.02 -8.42 -59.88
C GLN A 1176 32.04 -8.74 -58.36
N ILE A 1177 33.21 -8.80 -57.70
CA ILE A 1177 33.33 -9.05 -56.24
C ILE A 1177 33.77 -7.78 -55.46
N ASN A 1178 33.61 -6.59 -56.04
CA ASN A 1178 33.94 -5.31 -55.38
C ASN A 1178 32.76 -4.34 -55.20
N GLN A 1179 31.52 -4.84 -55.10
CA GLN A 1179 30.35 -4.03 -54.69
C GLN A 1179 29.54 -4.63 -53.54
N ALA A 1180 30.22 -5.22 -52.55
CA ALA A 1180 29.59 -5.61 -51.29
C ALA A 1180 30.51 -5.38 -50.07
N LYS A 1181 31.17 -4.21 -50.01
CA LYS A 1181 31.78 -3.69 -48.78
C LYS A 1181 31.76 -2.16 -48.78
N THR A 1182 30.60 -1.56 -48.48
CA THR A 1182 30.48 -0.20 -47.93
C THR A 1182 29.04 0.07 -47.50
N TRP A 1183 28.66 -0.32 -46.28
CA TRP A 1183 27.67 0.39 -45.45
C TRP A 1183 28.12 0.28 -43.98
N HIS A 1184 29.31 0.81 -43.71
CA HIS A 1184 29.69 1.33 -42.39
C HIS A 1184 30.09 2.79 -42.62
N VAL A 1185 29.25 3.71 -42.16
CA VAL A 1185 29.58 5.13 -42.07
C VAL A 1185 30.67 5.27 -41.01
N THR A 1186 31.81 5.82 -41.44
CA THR A 1186 32.78 6.44 -40.53
C THR A 1186 32.51 7.94 -40.56
N ASP A 1187 32.13 8.48 -39.42
CA ASP A 1187 32.44 9.87 -39.10
C ASP A 1187 33.96 10.02 -39.03
N ASN A 1188 34.46 11.09 -39.65
CA ASN A 1188 35.85 11.46 -39.63
C ASN A 1188 35.95 12.93 -39.24
N ARG A 1189 36.45 13.23 -38.04
CA ARG A 1189 37.23 14.45 -37.77
C ARG A 1189 38.38 14.14 -36.80
N SER A 1190 39.59 14.30 -37.36
CA SER A 1190 40.89 14.70 -36.78
C SER A 1190 40.97 15.00 -35.28
N GLY A 1191 42.02 14.65 -34.53
CA GLY A 1191 43.32 14.12 -34.91
C GLY A 1191 44.29 14.00 -33.72
N ASN A 1192 45.54 13.71 -34.07
CA ASN A 1192 46.78 13.69 -33.27
C ASN A 1192 47.11 12.44 -32.41
N THR A 1193 47.91 11.58 -33.03
CA THR A 1193 49.15 10.90 -32.56
C THR A 1193 49.82 11.37 -31.25
N PRO A 1194 50.78 10.61 -30.65
CA PRO A 1194 51.02 9.16 -30.71
C PRO A 1194 51.54 8.48 -29.40
N LYS A 1195 51.61 7.13 -29.44
CA LYS A 1195 52.59 6.22 -28.80
C LYS A 1195 52.67 6.16 -27.25
N VAL A 1196 52.62 4.95 -26.70
CA VAL A 1196 53.79 4.18 -26.17
C VAL A 1196 53.36 2.76 -25.78
N ILE A 1197 54.30 1.84 -26.01
CA ILE A 1197 54.35 0.39 -25.85
C ILE A 1197 54.34 -0.02 -24.37
N GLY A 1198 53.73 -1.16 -24.01
CA GLY A 1198 53.92 -1.73 -22.67
C GLY A 1198 53.24 -3.08 -22.42
N THR A 1199 53.98 -4.14 -22.67
CA THR A 1199 53.74 -5.52 -22.21
C THR A 1199 53.69 -5.63 -20.68
N GLY A 1200 52.83 -6.51 -20.14
CA GLY A 1200 52.91 -6.87 -18.71
C GLY A 1200 51.93 -7.97 -18.27
N LYS A 1201 52.48 -9.16 -18.01
CA LYS A 1201 51.86 -10.22 -17.19
C LYS A 1201 51.67 -9.74 -15.74
N GLY A 1202 50.65 -10.20 -15.04
CA GLY A 1202 50.58 -10.01 -13.59
C GLY A 1202 49.30 -10.51 -12.92
N SER A 1203 49.46 -11.57 -12.14
CA SER A 1203 48.55 -12.17 -11.17
C SER A 1203 47.87 -11.21 -10.18
N GLY A 1204 46.69 -11.59 -9.68
CA GLY A 1204 46.45 -11.61 -8.23
C GLY A 1204 45.30 -10.75 -7.67
N LYS A 1205 44.25 -11.46 -7.23
CA LYS A 1205 43.52 -11.32 -5.94
C LYS A 1205 42.84 -10.00 -5.53
N LYS A 1206 41.55 -10.20 -5.21
CA LYS A 1206 40.75 -9.78 -4.03
C LYS A 1206 39.98 -8.44 -4.06
N LEU A 1207 38.65 -8.62 -3.93
CA LEU A 1207 37.72 -7.96 -3.00
C LEU A 1207 37.76 -6.42 -2.91
N ARG A 1208 36.73 -5.80 -3.47
CA ARG A 1208 35.63 -5.22 -2.68
C ARG A 1208 34.34 -5.31 -3.47
#